data_AF-J3L4R8-F1
#
_entry.id   AF-J3L4R8-F1
#
_cell.length_a   1.000
_cell.length_b   1.000
_cell.length_c   1.000
_cell.angle_alpha   90.00
_cell.angle_beta   90.00
_cell.angle_gamma   90.00
#
_symmetry.space_group_name_H-M   'P 1'
#
loop_
_entity.id
_entity.type
_entity.pdbx_description
1 polymer ?
#
loop_
_entity_poly.entity_id
_entity_poly.type
_entity_poly.pdbx_seq_one_letter_code
_entity_poly.pdbx_strand_id
1 'polypeptide(L)'
;MPEAPTAKPAPACGYAPGAHAEALEFIEHVTANAGQVQRRVLGEILAQNAPAEYLRRHGIPACPDAVDAFRRLVPLVTYEGLQPDILRIANGDTSPILSGKPISEFLTSSGTSGGERKLMPTIADEMNRRSLLYSLLMPVMSQSVPGLDKGKAMYLLFVKAESRTPGGLAARPVLTSYYRSRQFLDRPRDPYTAYTSPDEAILCVDSYQSMYAQLLCGLVHRADVLRVGAVFASGFLRAIHFLEKHWARLCHDIRTGELDPEITDRAVRDAVGRVLRADPALADAIEEECARASWEGIIRRLWPRTKYIDVIVTGTMSQYIPTLEFYGGGPPPAGVHHPRDVAYTLIPTMCYYEFLPVNCSNSNAEPSHRDLVDLVDVKVGHEYELVVTTYSGLYRYRVGDVLRVAGFKNKAPMFSFVRRQNVALSVDSDKTDETELHAAVSGSVQHLAPFGASLVEYTSYADAAAIPGHYVLFWELRAGSTAVPASVFEECCLSVEEALNSVYRQGRACDRSIGPLEIRVVAEGTFDKLMDYALSRGASINQYKAPREVAYTLIPTMCYFEFLPVHSGNATTEPDHRDLVDLVDVKLGHEYELVVTTYSGLYRYRVGDVLRVAGFKNAAPMFTFVRRKNVALSIDSDKTDETELHAAVSEAVQHLAPFGASLVEYTSYADAATIPGHYVLFWELRTPAGGTPVPASVFEDCCLAVEEGLNSVYRQCRAADRSIGPLEIRVVAEGTFDKLMDYALSRGASINQYKAPRCVRPGPVVDLLDDRVQANYFSPKCPKWSPGNKQWNKSKDLVSNGDV
;
A
#
# COMPACT_ATOMS: atom_id res chain seq x y z
N MET A 1 33.74 29.35 -34.70
CA MET A 1 33.59 27.93 -34.29
C MET A 1 34.96 27.32 -34.07
N PRO A 2 35.34 27.05 -32.82
CA PRO A 2 36.15 25.91 -32.44
C PRO A 2 35.25 24.80 -31.86
N GLU A 3 35.67 23.56 -32.04
CA GLU A 3 34.93 22.33 -31.76
C GLU A 3 34.47 22.21 -30.30
N ALA A 4 33.22 21.75 -30.14
CA ALA A 4 32.69 21.33 -28.84
C ALA A 4 33.51 20.15 -28.32
N PRO A 5 33.89 20.12 -27.03
CA PRO A 5 34.57 18.97 -26.45
C PRO A 5 33.60 17.78 -26.52
N THR A 6 33.97 16.77 -27.29
CA THR A 6 33.28 15.48 -27.32
C THR A 6 33.31 14.90 -25.91
N ALA A 7 32.12 14.76 -25.31
CA ALA A 7 31.98 14.06 -24.05
C ALA A 7 32.53 12.64 -24.22
N LYS A 8 33.52 12.27 -23.39
CA LYS A 8 33.93 10.87 -23.29
C LYS A 8 32.69 10.04 -22.95
N PRO A 9 32.44 8.92 -23.64
CA PRO A 9 31.39 8.00 -23.24
C PRO A 9 31.64 7.56 -21.79
N ALA A 10 30.56 7.42 -21.02
CA ALA A 10 30.63 6.81 -19.69
C ALA A 10 31.40 5.48 -19.77
N PRO A 11 32.26 5.16 -18.79
CA PRO A 11 33.10 3.97 -18.87
C PRO A 11 32.21 2.74 -19.07
N ALA A 12 32.55 1.94 -20.07
CA ALA A 12 31.93 0.65 -20.31
C ALA A 12 32.09 -0.21 -19.05
N CYS A 13 31.02 -0.91 -18.68
CA CYS A 13 30.92 -1.74 -17.49
C CYS A 13 31.90 -2.93 -17.60
N GLY A 14 33.15 -2.76 -17.16
CA GLY A 14 34.17 -3.79 -17.10
C GLY A 14 35.23 -3.40 -16.08
N TYR A 15 35.48 -4.26 -15.08
CA TYR A 15 36.28 -3.93 -13.91
C TYR A 15 37.67 -4.59 -13.92
N ALA A 16 38.70 -3.75 -13.83
CA ALA A 16 40.07 -4.05 -13.42
C ALA A 16 40.38 -3.23 -12.14
N PRO A 17 41.49 -3.46 -11.40
CA PRO A 17 41.82 -2.74 -10.15
C PRO A 17 41.76 -1.20 -10.23
N GLY A 18 41.83 -0.60 -11.43
CA GLY A 18 41.63 0.84 -11.65
C GLY A 18 40.20 1.35 -11.45
N ALA A 19 39.18 0.49 -11.58
CA ALA A 19 37.81 0.96 -11.61
C ALA A 19 37.23 1.32 -10.22
N HIS A 20 37.77 0.79 -9.11
CA HIS A 20 37.40 1.23 -7.75
C HIS A 20 37.93 2.65 -7.52
N ALA A 21 39.15 2.94 -7.97
CA ALA A 21 39.72 4.29 -7.91
C ALA A 21 38.89 5.27 -8.76
N GLU A 22 38.50 4.89 -9.97
CA GLU A 22 37.62 5.70 -10.83
C GLU A 22 36.25 5.97 -10.18
N ALA A 23 35.65 4.97 -9.52
CA ALA A 23 34.37 5.14 -8.81
C ALA A 23 34.49 6.12 -7.62
N LEU A 24 35.61 6.06 -6.89
CA LEU A 24 35.89 6.97 -5.78
C LEU A 24 36.21 8.39 -6.28
N GLU A 25 37.00 8.53 -7.34
CA GLU A 25 37.26 9.80 -8.02
C GLU A 25 35.96 10.41 -8.57
N PHE A 26 35.07 9.59 -9.11
CA PHE A 26 33.73 10.02 -9.52
C PHE A 26 32.95 10.61 -8.34
N ILE A 27 32.91 9.92 -7.19
CA ILE A 27 32.24 10.43 -5.98
C ILE A 27 32.87 11.77 -5.54
N GLU A 28 34.19 11.86 -5.48
CA GLU A 28 34.88 13.10 -5.10
C GLU A 28 34.55 14.24 -6.09
N HIS A 29 34.59 13.97 -7.39
CA HIS A 29 34.28 14.96 -8.42
C HIS A 29 32.84 15.47 -8.31
N VAL A 30 31.84 14.58 -8.22
CA VAL A 30 30.43 14.99 -8.22
C VAL A 30 30.03 15.67 -6.91
N THR A 31 30.65 15.29 -5.78
CA THR A 31 30.39 15.92 -4.48
C THR A 31 31.09 17.27 -4.33
N ALA A 32 32.28 17.45 -4.91
CA ALA A 32 32.98 18.74 -4.93
C ALA A 32 32.32 19.77 -5.86
N ASN A 33 31.62 19.30 -6.91
CA ASN A 33 30.97 20.14 -7.92
C ASN A 33 29.43 20.07 -7.87
N ALA A 34 28.85 19.68 -6.73
CA ALA A 34 27.43 19.35 -6.58
C ALA A 34 26.46 20.38 -7.19
N GLY A 35 26.67 21.68 -6.95
CA GLY A 35 25.81 22.74 -7.50
C GLY A 35 25.91 22.89 -9.02
N GLN A 36 27.10 22.74 -9.60
CA GLN A 36 27.27 22.75 -11.06
C GLN A 36 26.64 21.51 -11.69
N VAL A 37 26.82 20.34 -11.07
CA VAL A 37 26.24 19.08 -11.51
C VAL A 37 24.72 19.14 -11.49
N GLN A 38 24.09 19.67 -10.43
CA GLN A 38 22.64 19.84 -10.33
C GLN A 38 22.07 20.76 -11.43
N ARG A 39 22.74 21.89 -11.71
CA ARG A 39 22.34 22.77 -12.83
C ARG A 39 22.41 22.04 -14.18
N ARG A 40 23.47 21.26 -14.41
CA ARG A 40 23.62 20.46 -15.63
C ARG A 40 22.51 19.41 -15.74
N VAL A 41 22.26 18.65 -14.67
CA VAL A 41 21.22 17.61 -14.61
C VAL A 41 19.84 18.18 -14.91
N LEU A 42 19.47 19.32 -14.30
CA LEU A 42 18.19 19.97 -14.60
C LEU A 42 18.12 20.40 -16.07
N GLY A 43 19.19 21.00 -16.62
CA GLY A 43 19.27 21.34 -18.03
C GLY A 43 19.09 20.13 -18.96
N GLU A 44 19.73 19.00 -18.65
CA GLU A 44 19.58 17.75 -19.40
C GLU A 44 18.15 17.19 -19.32
N ILE A 45 17.52 17.21 -18.14
CA ILE A 45 16.13 16.76 -17.96
C ILE A 45 15.18 17.62 -18.80
N LEU A 46 15.29 18.95 -18.70
CA LEU A 46 14.42 19.88 -19.42
C LEU A 46 14.63 19.81 -20.93
N ALA A 47 15.87 19.63 -21.39
CA ALA A 47 16.18 19.44 -22.81
C ALA A 47 15.60 18.12 -23.34
N GLN A 48 15.80 17.01 -22.62
CA GLN A 48 15.26 15.71 -23.00
C GLN A 48 13.73 15.73 -23.03
N ASN A 49 13.12 16.37 -22.04
CA ASN A 49 11.68 16.35 -21.86
C ASN A 49 11.00 17.60 -22.44
N ALA A 50 11.68 18.44 -23.22
CA ALA A 50 11.08 19.58 -23.91
C ALA A 50 9.81 19.21 -24.72
N PRO A 51 9.71 18.01 -25.35
CA PRO A 51 8.48 17.58 -26.01
C PRO A 51 7.34 17.20 -25.06
N ALA A 52 7.57 17.07 -23.74
CA ALA A 52 6.58 16.59 -22.79
C ALA A 52 5.37 17.56 -22.69
N GLU A 53 4.16 17.01 -22.76
CA GLU A 53 2.91 17.76 -22.60
C GLU A 53 2.89 18.51 -21.25
N TYR A 54 3.37 17.87 -20.18
CA TYR A 54 3.40 18.46 -18.85
C TYR A 54 4.22 19.76 -18.80
N LEU A 55 5.41 19.79 -19.40
CA LEU A 55 6.26 20.99 -19.44
C LEU A 55 5.65 22.08 -20.33
N ARG A 56 5.05 21.69 -21.46
CA ARG A 56 4.33 22.62 -22.35
C ARG A 56 3.10 23.24 -21.67
N ARG A 57 2.35 22.45 -20.89
CA ARG A 57 1.19 22.90 -20.10
C ARG A 57 1.57 23.99 -19.09
N HIS A 58 2.80 23.97 -18.59
CA HIS A 58 3.35 24.97 -17.66
C HIS A 58 4.16 26.08 -18.34
N GLY A 59 4.14 26.16 -19.67
CA GLY A 59 4.77 27.24 -20.43
C GLY A 59 6.31 27.20 -20.42
N ILE A 60 6.92 26.04 -20.22
CA ILE A 60 8.39 25.91 -20.22
C ILE A 60 8.91 25.93 -21.67
N PRO A 61 9.78 26.89 -22.04
CA PRO A 61 10.29 27.00 -23.40
C PRO A 61 11.38 25.95 -23.68
N ALA A 62 11.55 25.57 -24.95
CA ALA A 62 12.65 24.72 -25.40
C ALA A 62 13.93 25.54 -25.68
N CYS A 63 14.34 26.41 -24.76
CA CYS A 63 15.46 27.34 -24.92
C CYS A 63 16.36 27.40 -23.66
N PRO A 64 17.51 28.12 -23.69
CA PRO A 64 18.42 28.23 -22.54
C PRO A 64 17.77 28.76 -21.26
N ASP A 65 16.68 29.53 -21.37
CA ASP A 65 15.94 30.10 -20.23
C ASP A 65 15.01 29.10 -19.53
N ALA A 66 14.98 27.83 -19.98
CA ALA A 66 14.10 26.79 -19.45
C ALA A 66 14.30 26.56 -17.94
N VAL A 67 15.52 26.69 -17.42
CA VAL A 67 15.82 26.50 -15.99
C VAL A 67 15.18 27.59 -15.13
N ASP A 68 15.31 28.85 -15.53
CA ASP A 68 14.73 29.97 -14.81
C ASP A 68 13.20 29.96 -14.92
N ALA A 69 12.67 29.62 -16.10
CA ALA A 69 11.25 29.39 -16.30
C ALA A 69 10.73 28.25 -15.41
N PHE A 70 11.48 27.13 -15.31
CA PHE A 70 11.13 25.99 -14.48
C PHE A 70 10.97 26.39 -13.01
N ARG A 71 11.95 27.10 -12.47
CA ARG A 71 11.95 27.55 -11.08
C ARG A 71 10.76 28.45 -10.75
N ARG A 72 10.31 29.26 -11.71
CA ARG A 72 9.21 30.21 -11.55
C ARG A 72 7.82 29.62 -11.81
N LEU A 73 7.70 28.68 -12.75
CA LEU A 73 6.41 28.28 -13.31
C LEU A 73 5.98 26.86 -12.91
N VAL A 74 6.91 25.95 -12.63
CA VAL A 74 6.55 24.57 -12.29
C VAL A 74 6.17 24.46 -10.81
N PRO A 75 4.94 24.02 -10.48
CA PRO A 75 4.47 23.92 -9.11
C PRO A 75 5.07 22.73 -8.38
N LEU A 76 4.96 22.76 -7.05
CA LEU A 76 5.12 21.57 -6.21
C LEU A 76 3.93 20.64 -6.41
N VAL A 77 4.18 19.34 -6.57
CA VAL A 77 3.11 18.34 -6.77
C VAL A 77 3.30 17.11 -5.88
N THR A 78 2.18 16.52 -5.47
CA THR A 78 2.14 15.17 -4.89
C THR A 78 1.77 14.15 -5.97
N TYR A 79 1.60 12.88 -5.59
CA TYR A 79 1.23 11.83 -6.53
C TYR A 79 -0.14 12.07 -7.17
N GLU A 80 -1.08 12.58 -6.38
CA GLU A 80 -2.46 12.88 -6.78
C GLU A 80 -2.49 13.94 -7.90
N GLY A 81 -1.58 14.92 -7.86
CA GLY A 81 -1.44 15.92 -8.92
C GLY A 81 -0.91 15.37 -10.25
N LEU A 82 -0.18 14.24 -10.23
CA LEU A 82 0.34 13.57 -11.42
C LEU A 82 -0.50 12.36 -11.85
N GLN A 83 -1.42 11.92 -11.00
CA GLN A 83 -2.23 10.73 -11.22
C GLN A 83 -2.97 10.75 -12.57
N PRO A 84 -3.60 11.85 -13.03
CA PRO A 84 -4.28 11.88 -14.33
C PRO A 84 -3.34 11.57 -15.50
N ASP A 85 -2.14 12.14 -15.50
CA ASP A 85 -1.13 11.93 -16.55
C ASP A 85 -0.56 10.50 -16.50
N ILE A 86 -0.34 9.96 -15.29
CA ILE A 86 0.10 8.57 -15.08
C ILE A 86 -0.94 7.57 -15.61
N LEU A 87 -2.22 7.81 -15.36
CA LEU A 87 -3.29 6.91 -15.78
C LEU A 87 -3.48 6.88 -17.28
N ARG A 88 -3.31 8.02 -17.97
CA ARG A 88 -3.29 8.08 -19.44
C ARG A 88 -2.20 7.18 -20.02
N ILE A 89 -0.98 7.30 -19.50
CA ILE A 89 0.15 6.45 -19.92
C ILE A 89 -0.16 4.98 -19.63
N ALA A 90 -0.66 4.69 -18.44
CA ALA A 90 -0.99 3.32 -18.05
C ALA A 90 -2.07 2.70 -18.96
N ASN A 91 -3.05 3.49 -19.41
CA ASN A 91 -4.09 3.09 -20.35
C ASN A 91 -3.62 2.96 -21.81
N GLY A 92 -2.35 3.27 -22.11
CA GLY A 92 -1.76 3.05 -23.44
C GLY A 92 -1.51 4.33 -24.24
N ASP A 93 -1.66 5.52 -23.67
CA ASP A 93 -1.25 6.76 -24.34
C ASP A 93 0.29 6.82 -24.43
N THR A 94 0.81 6.65 -25.65
CA THR A 94 2.25 6.66 -25.95
C THR A 94 2.77 8.04 -26.34
N SER A 95 1.94 9.08 -26.31
CA SER A 95 2.39 10.46 -26.55
C SER A 95 3.36 10.91 -25.43
N PRO A 96 4.27 11.87 -25.69
CA PRO A 96 5.20 12.35 -24.68
C PRO A 96 4.45 13.19 -23.64
N ILE A 97 3.81 12.55 -22.66
CA ILE A 97 3.04 13.24 -21.61
C ILE A 97 4.00 13.80 -20.55
N LEU A 98 4.74 12.91 -19.89
CA LEU A 98 5.64 13.26 -18.80
C LEU A 98 7.11 13.34 -19.25
N SER A 99 7.52 12.56 -20.26
CA SER A 99 8.92 12.43 -20.68
C SER A 99 9.03 12.50 -22.20
N GLY A 100 10.14 13.04 -22.71
CA GLY A 100 10.46 13.00 -24.14
C GLY A 100 10.89 11.62 -24.62
N LYS A 101 11.20 10.70 -23.71
CA LYS A 101 11.45 9.28 -23.97
C LYS A 101 10.25 8.42 -23.55
N PRO A 102 9.98 7.30 -24.25
CA PRO A 102 8.89 6.39 -23.89
C PRO A 102 9.03 5.83 -22.48
N ILE A 103 7.91 5.75 -21.77
CA ILE A 103 7.84 5.05 -20.48
C ILE A 103 7.97 3.55 -20.72
N SER A 104 8.93 2.93 -20.06
CA SER A 104 9.27 1.51 -20.24
C SER A 104 8.46 0.59 -19.32
N GLU A 105 8.20 1.04 -18.10
CA GLU A 105 7.42 0.33 -17.08
C GLU A 105 6.99 1.30 -15.96
N PHE A 106 6.13 0.82 -15.06
CA PHE A 106 5.79 1.48 -13.81
C PHE A 106 6.43 0.77 -12.62
N LEU A 107 7.20 1.52 -11.85
CA LEU A 107 7.75 1.05 -10.60
C LEU A 107 6.72 1.25 -9.49
N THR A 108 6.22 0.16 -8.90
CA THR A 108 5.21 0.23 -7.85
C THR A 108 5.87 0.61 -6.53
N SER A 109 5.51 1.78 -6.01
CA SER A 109 5.97 2.24 -4.69
C SER A 109 5.34 1.42 -3.57
N SER A 110 6.02 1.35 -2.44
CA SER A 110 5.41 0.87 -1.20
C SER A 110 4.54 1.93 -0.52
N GLY A 111 4.65 3.20 -0.91
CA GLY A 111 3.67 4.21 -0.51
C GLY A 111 2.38 4.06 -1.33
N THR A 112 1.24 4.17 -0.66
CA THR A 112 -0.08 4.05 -1.27
C THR A 112 -0.74 5.41 -1.49
N SER A 113 -1.71 5.46 -2.40
CA SER A 113 -2.66 6.57 -2.60
C SER A 113 -4.02 5.96 -2.87
N GLY A 114 -5.00 6.25 -2.01
CA GLY A 114 -6.31 5.60 -2.07
C GLY A 114 -6.26 4.08 -1.85
N GLY A 115 -5.34 3.59 -0.99
CA GLY A 115 -5.16 2.17 -0.68
C GLY A 115 -4.35 1.37 -1.71
N GLU A 116 -4.04 1.95 -2.87
CA GLU A 116 -3.29 1.29 -3.95
C GLU A 116 -1.85 1.80 -4.08
N ARG A 117 -0.95 0.95 -4.58
CA ARG A 117 0.45 1.32 -4.80
C ARG A 117 0.59 2.43 -5.82
N LYS A 118 1.41 3.44 -5.50
CA LYS A 118 1.74 4.52 -6.45
C LYS A 118 2.53 3.98 -7.65
N LEU A 119 2.09 4.29 -8.86
CA LEU A 119 2.74 3.90 -10.12
C LEU A 119 3.77 4.97 -10.53
N MET A 120 5.05 4.70 -10.32
CA MET A 120 6.11 5.65 -10.68
C MET A 120 6.63 5.35 -12.11
N PRO A 121 6.42 6.23 -13.09
CA PRO A 121 6.91 6.01 -14.44
C PRO A 121 8.44 5.96 -14.47
N THR A 122 9.01 5.01 -15.22
CA THR A 122 10.46 4.94 -15.46
C THR A 122 10.75 4.78 -16.95
N ILE A 123 11.83 5.41 -17.41
CA ILE A 123 12.41 5.17 -18.74
C ILE A 123 13.55 4.15 -18.65
N ALA A 124 13.91 3.53 -19.79
CA ALA A 124 14.94 2.48 -19.83
C ALA A 124 16.31 2.95 -19.29
N ASP A 125 16.69 4.20 -19.58
CA ASP A 125 17.97 4.79 -19.19
C ASP A 125 18.16 4.89 -17.66
N GLU A 126 17.07 4.97 -16.90
CA GLU A 126 17.15 4.99 -15.43
C GLU A 126 17.76 3.70 -14.87
N MET A 127 17.66 2.58 -15.59
CA MET A 127 18.29 1.33 -15.17
C MET A 127 19.81 1.44 -15.12
N ASN A 128 20.41 2.18 -16.06
CA ASN A 128 21.84 2.42 -16.08
C ASN A 128 22.27 3.36 -14.94
N ARG A 129 21.47 4.38 -14.61
CA ARG A 129 21.73 5.25 -13.45
C ARG A 129 21.65 4.49 -12.13
N ARG A 130 20.64 3.62 -11.98
CA ARG A 130 20.52 2.72 -10.81
C ARG A 130 21.73 1.79 -10.69
N SER A 131 22.18 1.22 -11.81
CA SER A 131 23.35 0.33 -11.82
C SER A 131 24.65 1.06 -11.50
N LEU A 132 24.80 2.31 -11.96
CA LEU A 132 25.90 3.19 -11.53
C LEU A 132 25.86 3.41 -10.01
N LEU A 133 24.70 3.69 -9.41
CA LEU A 133 24.62 3.86 -7.96
C LEU A 133 25.06 2.60 -7.21
N TYR A 134 24.62 1.41 -7.65
CA TYR A 134 25.04 0.15 -7.05
C TYR A 134 26.54 -0.12 -7.20
N SER A 135 27.15 0.26 -8.32
CA SER A 135 28.59 0.06 -8.54
C SER A 135 29.47 0.94 -7.64
N LEU A 136 28.92 1.98 -7.01
CA LEU A 136 29.63 2.82 -6.05
C LEU A 136 29.72 2.22 -4.64
N LEU A 137 28.86 1.25 -4.30
CA LEU A 137 28.76 0.72 -2.93
C LEU A 137 30.04 -0.02 -2.50
N MET A 138 30.48 -0.99 -3.30
CA MET A 138 31.65 -1.82 -2.96
C MET A 138 32.97 -1.07 -2.95
N PRO A 139 33.25 -0.12 -3.87
CA PRO A 139 34.40 0.77 -3.76
C PRO A 139 34.46 1.51 -2.42
N VAL A 140 33.33 2.06 -1.96
CA VAL A 140 33.25 2.77 -0.67
C VAL A 140 33.45 1.79 0.49
N MET A 141 32.75 0.65 0.49
CA MET A 141 32.88 -0.35 1.56
C MET A 141 34.28 -0.93 1.66
N SER A 142 34.99 -1.08 0.55
CA SER A 142 36.35 -1.62 0.53
C SER A 142 37.38 -0.75 1.26
N GLN A 143 37.10 0.54 1.46
CA GLN A 143 37.95 1.43 2.27
C GLN A 143 37.88 1.09 3.76
N SER A 144 36.70 0.68 4.24
CA SER A 144 36.46 0.41 5.67
C SER A 144 36.63 -1.06 6.01
N VAL A 145 36.27 -1.96 5.09
CA VAL A 145 36.29 -3.41 5.31
C VAL A 145 37.11 -4.07 4.18
N PRO A 146 38.43 -4.23 4.35
CA PRO A 146 39.29 -4.77 3.30
C PRO A 146 39.07 -6.27 3.07
N GLY A 147 39.39 -6.76 1.88
CA GLY A 147 39.40 -8.19 1.55
C GLY A 147 38.02 -8.82 1.39
N LEU A 148 37.00 -8.07 0.95
CA LEU A 148 35.67 -8.58 0.63
C LEU A 148 35.61 -9.32 -0.72
N ASP A 149 36.59 -9.07 -1.59
CA ASP A 149 36.85 -9.75 -2.86
C ASP A 149 37.32 -11.21 -2.69
N LYS A 150 37.73 -11.61 -1.48
CA LYS A 150 38.30 -12.92 -1.17
C LYS A 150 37.27 -13.96 -0.70
N GLY A 151 36.00 -13.72 -0.96
CA GLY A 151 34.92 -14.59 -0.52
C GLY A 151 33.59 -14.21 -1.16
N LYS A 152 32.50 -14.66 -0.55
CA LYS A 152 31.14 -14.51 -1.05
C LYS A 152 30.28 -13.66 -0.12
N ALA A 153 29.18 -13.20 -0.69
CA ALA A 153 28.14 -12.48 0.01
C ALA A 153 26.86 -13.33 0.06
N MET A 154 26.37 -13.64 1.26
CA MET A 154 25.08 -14.30 1.42
C MET A 154 23.99 -13.25 1.52
N TYR A 155 23.42 -12.88 0.37
CA TYR A 155 22.32 -11.91 0.30
C TYR A 155 21.04 -12.60 -0.09
N LEU A 156 20.01 -12.37 0.71
CA LEU A 156 18.68 -12.91 0.49
C LEU A 156 17.86 -11.87 -0.27
N LEU A 157 17.63 -12.16 -1.54
CA LEU A 157 17.00 -11.25 -2.51
C LEU A 157 15.73 -11.90 -3.05
N PHE A 158 14.64 -11.14 -3.10
CA PHE A 158 13.33 -11.68 -3.46
C PHE A 158 12.66 -10.81 -4.52
N VAL A 159 12.14 -11.46 -5.57
CA VAL A 159 11.16 -10.83 -6.45
C VAL A 159 9.78 -10.82 -5.80
N LYS A 160 8.99 -9.81 -6.12
CA LYS A 160 7.57 -9.73 -5.75
C LYS A 160 6.68 -9.80 -6.99
N ALA A 161 5.39 -10.07 -6.76
CA ALA A 161 4.36 -10.13 -7.79
C ALA A 161 4.37 -8.91 -8.73
N GLU A 162 4.03 -9.18 -9.99
CA GLU A 162 4.05 -8.23 -11.10
C GLU A 162 2.65 -8.18 -11.72
N SER A 163 2.26 -7.02 -12.23
CA SER A 163 1.03 -6.85 -13.01
C SER A 163 1.31 -6.14 -14.33
N ARG A 164 0.28 -6.05 -15.18
CA ARG A 164 0.32 -5.26 -16.41
C ARG A 164 -0.76 -4.20 -16.39
N THR A 165 -0.44 -3.04 -16.96
CA THR A 165 -1.41 -1.99 -17.24
C THR A 165 -2.22 -2.33 -18.50
N PRO A 166 -3.34 -1.64 -18.81
CA PRO A 166 -4.17 -1.93 -19.98
C PRO A 166 -3.47 -1.56 -21.26
N GLY A 167 -2.62 -0.53 -21.21
CA GLY A 167 -1.65 -0.22 -22.25
C GLY A 167 -0.53 -1.24 -22.39
N GLY A 168 -0.54 -2.33 -21.60
CA GLY A 168 0.42 -3.43 -21.68
C GLY A 168 1.74 -3.20 -20.96
N LEU A 169 1.95 -2.05 -20.31
CA LEU A 169 3.19 -1.76 -19.56
C LEU A 169 3.29 -2.64 -18.31
N ALA A 170 4.50 -3.07 -17.96
CA ALA A 170 4.71 -3.79 -16.70
C ALA A 170 4.54 -2.84 -15.51
N ALA A 171 3.93 -3.32 -14.43
CA ALA A 171 3.84 -2.63 -13.15
C ALA A 171 4.35 -3.54 -12.03
N ARG A 172 5.50 -3.19 -11.44
CA ARG A 172 6.19 -4.06 -10.48
C ARG A 172 7.14 -3.27 -9.57
N PRO A 173 7.55 -3.82 -8.40
CA PRO A 173 8.49 -3.13 -7.54
C PRO A 173 9.85 -2.92 -8.22
N VAL A 174 10.54 -1.84 -7.85
CA VAL A 174 11.84 -1.47 -8.44
C VAL A 174 12.91 -2.55 -8.31
N LEU A 175 12.91 -3.29 -7.21
CA LEU A 175 13.86 -4.39 -7.00
C LEU A 175 13.54 -5.58 -7.91
N THR A 176 12.26 -5.94 -8.08
CA THR A 176 11.86 -6.95 -9.08
C THR A 176 12.30 -6.54 -10.49
N SER A 177 12.08 -5.28 -10.87
CA SER A 177 12.54 -4.73 -12.15
C SER A 177 14.06 -4.84 -12.30
N TYR A 178 14.83 -4.53 -11.24
CA TYR A 178 16.28 -4.63 -11.24
C TYR A 178 16.80 -6.08 -11.33
N TYR A 179 16.27 -7.01 -10.53
CA TYR A 179 16.72 -8.42 -10.55
C TYR A 179 16.41 -9.11 -11.88
N ARG A 180 15.34 -8.70 -12.56
CA ARG A 180 15.02 -9.18 -13.92
C ARG A 180 15.76 -8.46 -15.04
N SER A 181 16.51 -7.39 -14.73
CA SER A 181 17.21 -6.60 -15.73
C SER A 181 18.47 -7.31 -16.21
N ARG A 182 18.92 -6.97 -17.43
CA ARG A 182 20.21 -7.43 -17.96
C ARG A 182 21.38 -6.95 -17.09
N GLN A 183 21.27 -5.78 -16.47
CA GLN A 183 22.30 -5.25 -15.58
C GLN A 183 22.52 -6.13 -14.35
N PHE A 184 21.51 -6.90 -13.95
CA PHE A 184 21.66 -7.92 -12.91
C PHE A 184 22.02 -9.28 -13.49
N LEU A 185 21.25 -9.81 -14.45
CA LEU A 185 21.42 -11.17 -14.95
C LEU A 185 22.67 -11.38 -15.79
N ASP A 186 23.04 -10.38 -16.59
CA ASP A 186 24.24 -10.38 -17.43
C ASP A 186 25.38 -9.60 -16.76
N ARG A 187 25.34 -9.44 -15.42
CA ARG A 187 26.36 -8.69 -14.69
C ARG A 187 27.75 -9.30 -14.94
N PRO A 188 28.79 -8.49 -15.20
CA PRO A 188 30.13 -9.00 -15.36
C PRO A 188 30.57 -9.71 -14.08
N ARG A 189 31.42 -10.73 -14.21
CA ARG A 189 31.99 -11.39 -13.04
C ARG A 189 32.79 -10.38 -12.24
N ASP A 190 32.30 -10.07 -11.06
CA ASP A 190 32.93 -9.16 -10.11
C ASP A 190 33.09 -9.89 -8.77
N PRO A 191 34.34 -10.01 -8.25
CA PRO A 191 34.61 -10.63 -6.96
C PRO A 191 33.78 -10.05 -5.80
N TYR A 192 33.43 -8.77 -5.87
CA TYR A 192 32.64 -8.12 -4.82
C TYR A 192 31.15 -8.44 -4.90
N THR A 193 30.62 -8.90 -6.03
CA THR A 193 29.21 -9.30 -6.23
C THR A 193 29.05 -10.81 -6.38
N ALA A 194 30.03 -11.59 -5.89
CA ALA A 194 29.97 -13.03 -5.80
C ALA A 194 28.94 -13.46 -4.72
N TYR A 195 27.67 -13.60 -5.11
CA TYR A 195 26.61 -14.05 -4.23
C TYR A 195 26.61 -15.57 -4.04
N THR A 196 26.11 -16.02 -2.88
CA THR A 196 25.83 -17.46 -2.66
C THR A 196 24.57 -17.91 -3.37
N SER A 197 23.57 -17.02 -3.47
CA SER A 197 22.26 -17.27 -4.07
C SER A 197 22.34 -17.32 -5.59
N PRO A 198 21.90 -18.42 -6.25
CA PRO A 198 21.73 -18.46 -7.70
C PRO A 198 20.65 -17.48 -8.18
N ASP A 199 20.81 -16.95 -9.39
CA ASP A 199 19.85 -16.00 -9.96
C ASP A 199 18.46 -16.62 -10.13
N GLU A 200 18.38 -17.91 -10.46
CA GLU A 200 17.11 -18.64 -10.59
C GLU A 200 16.37 -18.74 -9.25
N ALA A 201 17.08 -18.89 -8.14
CA ALA A 201 16.49 -18.90 -6.80
C ALA A 201 15.96 -17.50 -6.43
N ILE A 202 16.67 -16.43 -6.80
CA ILE A 202 16.24 -15.04 -6.58
C ILE A 202 15.00 -14.69 -7.41
N LEU A 203 14.93 -15.20 -8.65
CA LEU A 203 13.83 -14.97 -9.59
C LEU A 203 12.61 -15.89 -9.37
N CYS A 204 12.71 -16.86 -8.47
CA CYS A 204 11.59 -17.74 -8.14
C CYS A 204 10.45 -16.92 -7.50
N VAL A 205 9.25 -17.06 -8.05
CA VAL A 205 8.05 -16.32 -7.61
C VAL A 205 7.51 -16.89 -6.29
N ASP A 206 7.74 -18.17 -6.03
CA ASP A 206 7.40 -18.82 -4.77
C ASP A 206 8.39 -18.40 -3.69
N SER A 207 7.91 -17.65 -2.71
CA SER A 207 8.72 -17.08 -1.63
C SER A 207 9.32 -18.15 -0.71
N TYR A 208 8.65 -19.29 -0.52
CA TYR A 208 9.15 -20.41 0.27
C TYR A 208 10.31 -21.09 -0.46
N GLN A 209 10.13 -21.43 -1.74
CA GLN A 209 11.16 -22.10 -2.52
C GLN A 209 12.39 -21.21 -2.73
N SER A 210 12.17 -19.91 -2.97
CA SER A 210 13.24 -18.92 -3.06
C SER A 210 14.04 -18.84 -1.76
N MET A 211 13.37 -18.71 -0.60
CA MET A 211 14.03 -18.65 0.71
C MET A 211 14.83 -19.92 1.00
N TYR A 212 14.20 -21.09 0.81
CA TYR A 212 14.80 -22.39 1.07
C TYR A 212 16.08 -22.60 0.25
N ALA A 213 16.01 -22.38 -1.07
CA ALA A 213 17.15 -22.56 -1.97
C ALA A 213 18.30 -21.58 -1.68
N GLN A 214 17.99 -20.32 -1.38
CA GLN A 214 19.01 -19.32 -1.05
C GLN A 214 19.74 -19.63 0.27
N LEU A 215 19.00 -20.02 1.31
CA LEU A 215 19.60 -20.44 2.59
C LEU A 215 20.43 -21.71 2.43
N LEU A 216 19.95 -22.70 1.68
CA LEU A 216 20.70 -23.93 1.40
C LEU A 216 22.05 -23.62 0.71
N CYS A 217 22.04 -22.80 -0.35
CA CYS A 217 23.28 -22.38 -1.00
C CYS A 217 24.19 -21.55 -0.08
N GLY A 218 23.61 -20.73 0.81
CA GLY A 218 24.34 -19.97 1.83
C GLY A 218 25.03 -20.87 2.86
N LEU A 219 24.40 -21.96 3.29
CA LEU A 219 24.96 -22.96 4.20
C LEU A 219 26.05 -23.79 3.53
N VAL A 220 25.82 -24.25 2.30
CA VAL A 220 26.84 -24.99 1.51
C VAL A 220 28.10 -24.15 1.31
N HIS A 221 27.97 -22.84 1.10
CA HIS A 221 29.10 -21.93 0.94
C HIS A 221 29.57 -21.26 2.23
N ARG A 222 29.20 -21.77 3.41
CA ARG A 222 29.41 -21.05 4.69
C ARG A 222 30.84 -20.59 4.95
N ALA A 223 31.83 -21.36 4.50
CA ALA A 223 33.25 -21.07 4.69
C ALA A 223 33.77 -19.91 3.81
N ASP A 224 33.04 -19.56 2.75
CA ASP A 224 33.39 -18.45 1.86
C ASP A 224 32.67 -17.15 2.24
N VAL A 225 31.64 -17.21 3.08
CA VAL A 225 30.78 -16.05 3.40
C VAL A 225 31.54 -15.02 4.25
N LEU A 226 31.70 -13.81 3.71
CA LEU A 226 32.33 -12.66 4.37
C LEU A 226 31.33 -11.59 4.82
N ARG A 227 30.12 -11.60 4.24
CA ARG A 227 29.03 -10.68 4.58
C ARG A 227 27.70 -11.38 4.36
N VAL A 228 26.76 -11.10 5.25
CA VAL A 228 25.38 -11.62 5.20
C VAL A 228 24.43 -10.45 5.11
N GLY A 229 23.26 -10.61 4.51
CA GLY A 229 22.32 -9.50 4.43
C GLY A 229 21.04 -9.75 3.66
N ALA A 230 20.23 -8.72 3.63
CA ALA A 230 19.03 -8.57 2.81
C ALA A 230 18.80 -7.06 2.60
N VAL A 231 17.80 -6.67 1.80
CA VAL A 231 17.51 -5.23 1.62
C VAL A 231 17.09 -4.58 2.94
N PHE A 232 16.19 -5.22 3.68
CA PHE A 232 15.68 -4.71 4.97
C PHE A 232 16.03 -5.67 6.11
N ALA A 233 16.18 -5.12 7.32
CA ALA A 233 16.41 -5.89 8.54
C ALA A 233 15.35 -6.98 8.77
N SER A 234 14.08 -6.62 8.58
CA SER A 234 12.91 -7.53 8.63
C SER A 234 13.09 -8.74 7.71
N GLY A 235 13.52 -8.53 6.47
CA GLY A 235 13.74 -9.58 5.48
C GLY A 235 14.83 -10.57 5.91
N PHE A 236 15.90 -10.08 6.52
CA PHE A 236 16.98 -10.93 7.02
C PHE A 236 16.56 -11.70 8.28
N LEU A 237 15.86 -11.06 9.23
CA LEU A 237 15.33 -11.74 10.42
C LEU A 237 14.33 -12.84 10.07
N ARG A 238 13.47 -12.62 9.07
CA ARG A 238 12.57 -13.65 8.53
C ARG A 238 13.33 -14.88 8.06
N ALA A 239 14.51 -14.71 7.47
CA ALA A 239 15.31 -15.83 7.02
C ALA A 239 15.96 -16.60 8.16
N ILE A 240 16.36 -15.91 9.24
CA ILE A 240 16.84 -16.56 10.46
C ILE A 240 15.71 -17.38 11.08
N HIS A 241 14.51 -16.82 11.19
CA HIS A 241 13.33 -17.54 11.67
C HIS A 241 12.93 -18.72 10.76
N PHE A 242 13.09 -18.56 9.45
CA PHE A 242 12.91 -19.67 8.52
C PHE A 242 13.92 -20.79 8.81
N LEU A 243 15.19 -20.43 9.02
CA LEU A 243 16.23 -21.40 9.38
C LEU A 243 15.91 -22.10 10.72
N GLU A 244 15.44 -21.38 11.74
CA GLU A 244 14.99 -21.97 13.02
C GLU A 244 13.96 -23.08 12.84
N LYS A 245 13.04 -22.92 11.88
CA LYS A 245 11.98 -23.89 11.60
C LYS A 245 12.41 -25.01 10.66
N HIS A 246 13.34 -24.76 9.76
CA HIS A 246 13.62 -25.63 8.62
C HIS A 246 15.05 -26.21 8.60
N TRP A 247 15.90 -25.90 9.58
CA TRP A 247 17.30 -26.35 9.59
C TRP A 247 17.45 -27.88 9.48
N ALA A 248 16.54 -28.66 10.08
CA ALA A 248 16.63 -30.13 10.01
C ALA A 248 16.48 -30.66 8.57
N ARG A 249 15.60 -30.05 7.77
CA ARG A 249 15.43 -30.38 6.35
C ARG A 249 16.64 -29.92 5.53
N LEU A 250 17.11 -28.70 5.79
CA LEU A 250 18.32 -28.17 5.14
C LEU A 250 19.56 -29.05 5.43
N CYS A 251 19.73 -29.52 6.67
CA CYS A 251 20.80 -30.45 7.03
C CYS A 251 20.62 -31.82 6.35
N HIS A 252 19.38 -32.31 6.22
CA HIS A 252 19.11 -33.54 5.47
C HIS A 252 19.56 -33.42 4.00
N ASP A 253 19.19 -32.33 3.33
CA ASP A 253 19.55 -32.09 1.93
C ASP A 253 21.07 -31.97 1.74
N ILE A 254 21.77 -31.30 2.67
CA ILE A 254 23.24 -31.22 2.66
C ILE A 254 23.85 -32.61 2.86
N ARG A 255 23.30 -33.40 3.78
CA ARG A 255 23.81 -34.73 4.12
C ARG A 255 23.66 -35.72 2.95
N THR A 256 22.52 -35.73 2.28
CA THR A 256 22.22 -36.65 1.16
C THR A 256 22.73 -36.11 -0.18
N GLY A 257 22.88 -34.80 -0.31
CA GLY A 257 23.11 -34.14 -1.60
C GLY A 257 21.87 -34.08 -2.48
N GLU A 258 20.69 -34.41 -1.95
CA GLU A 258 19.42 -34.43 -2.66
C GLU A 258 18.53 -33.29 -2.16
N LEU A 259 17.97 -32.51 -3.10
CA LEU A 259 17.12 -31.38 -2.76
C LEU A 259 15.70 -31.83 -2.39
N ASP A 260 15.17 -31.26 -1.31
CA ASP A 260 13.83 -31.53 -0.80
C ASP A 260 12.76 -31.52 -1.92
N PRO A 261 11.87 -32.53 -1.99
CA PRO A 261 10.87 -32.64 -3.05
C PRO A 261 9.80 -31.55 -3.04
N GLU A 262 9.62 -30.81 -1.94
CA GLU A 262 8.72 -29.65 -1.87
C GLU A 262 9.20 -28.50 -2.79
N ILE A 263 10.48 -28.48 -3.15
CA ILE A 263 11.03 -27.51 -4.11
C ILE A 263 10.69 -27.95 -5.53
N THR A 264 9.50 -27.61 -6.01
CA THR A 264 8.98 -28.06 -7.29
C THR A 264 9.46 -27.25 -8.50
N ASP A 265 9.95 -26.02 -8.31
CA ASP A 265 10.41 -25.17 -9.40
C ASP A 265 11.66 -25.73 -10.08
N ARG A 266 11.52 -26.10 -11.35
CA ARG A 266 12.58 -26.76 -12.12
C ARG A 266 13.84 -25.92 -12.24
N ALA A 267 13.71 -24.61 -12.47
CA ALA A 267 14.88 -23.74 -12.62
C ALA A 267 15.65 -23.63 -11.31
N VAL A 268 14.94 -23.58 -10.18
CA VAL A 268 15.54 -23.62 -8.84
C VAL A 268 16.24 -24.96 -8.59
N ARG A 269 15.59 -26.09 -8.89
CA ARG A 269 16.21 -27.43 -8.71
C ARG A 269 17.48 -27.57 -9.55
N ASP A 270 17.43 -27.18 -10.83
CA ASP A 270 18.59 -27.22 -11.73
C ASP A 270 19.72 -26.32 -11.23
N ALA A 271 19.40 -25.15 -10.66
CA ALA A 271 20.39 -24.23 -10.11
C ALA A 271 21.06 -24.73 -8.83
N VAL A 272 20.28 -25.22 -7.88
CA VAL A 272 20.78 -25.80 -6.63
C VAL A 272 21.58 -27.08 -6.89
N GLY A 273 21.14 -27.91 -7.85
CA GLY A 273 21.86 -29.14 -8.24
C GLY A 273 23.28 -28.90 -8.76
N ARG A 274 23.59 -27.69 -9.26
CA ARG A 274 24.97 -27.32 -9.63
C ARG A 274 25.90 -27.18 -8.43
N VAL A 275 25.34 -26.84 -7.26
CA VAL A 275 26.07 -26.48 -6.03
C VAL A 275 26.01 -27.58 -4.97
N LEU A 276 24.83 -28.18 -4.76
CA LEU A 276 24.58 -29.15 -3.70
C LEU A 276 25.31 -30.47 -3.96
N ARG A 277 26.06 -30.94 -2.97
CA ARG A 277 26.77 -32.24 -2.96
C ARG A 277 26.58 -32.86 -1.58
N ALA A 278 26.60 -34.19 -1.50
CA ALA A 278 26.51 -34.90 -0.23
C ALA A 278 27.71 -34.55 0.66
N ASP A 279 27.46 -33.91 1.80
CA ASP A 279 28.45 -33.52 2.80
C ASP A 279 27.90 -33.74 4.22
N PRO A 280 27.98 -34.99 4.74
CA PRO A 280 27.50 -35.30 6.08
C PRO A 280 28.21 -34.51 7.18
N ALA A 281 29.50 -34.24 7.02
CA ALA A 281 30.28 -33.52 8.02
C ALA A 281 29.83 -32.05 8.15
N LEU A 282 29.51 -31.40 7.03
CA LEU A 282 28.92 -30.07 7.03
C LEU A 282 27.52 -30.08 7.67
N ALA A 283 26.68 -31.05 7.32
CA ALA A 283 25.34 -31.18 7.88
C ALA A 283 25.36 -31.33 9.40
N ASP A 284 26.23 -32.21 9.93
CA ASP A 284 26.37 -32.46 11.36
C ASP A 284 26.87 -31.20 12.10
N ALA A 285 27.82 -30.45 11.52
CA ALA A 285 28.31 -29.21 12.10
C ALA A 285 27.25 -28.09 12.15
N ILE A 286 26.36 -28.01 11.16
CA ILE A 286 25.24 -27.06 11.16
C ILE A 286 24.18 -27.50 12.18
N GLU A 287 23.88 -28.80 12.22
CA GLU A 287 22.91 -29.38 13.15
C GLU A 287 23.32 -29.15 14.62
N GLU A 288 24.60 -29.34 14.96
CA GLU A 288 25.12 -29.06 16.30
C GLU A 288 24.86 -27.62 16.73
N GLU A 289 25.02 -26.66 15.82
CA GLU A 289 24.84 -25.24 16.12
C GLU A 289 23.36 -24.82 16.20
N CYS A 290 22.51 -25.36 15.33
CA CYS A 290 21.07 -25.08 15.29
C CYS A 290 20.30 -25.77 16.43
N ALA A 291 20.77 -26.93 16.91
CA ALA A 291 20.14 -27.68 17.99
C ALA A 291 20.37 -27.06 19.40
N ARG A 292 21.20 -26.02 19.50
CA ARG A 292 21.44 -25.32 20.78
C ARG A 292 20.18 -24.57 21.25
N ALA A 293 20.00 -24.53 22.57
CA ALA A 293 18.86 -23.85 23.19
C ALA A 293 18.85 -22.33 22.94
N SER A 294 20.02 -21.71 22.77
CA SER A 294 20.14 -20.28 22.47
C SER A 294 20.72 -20.03 21.08
N TRP A 295 20.03 -19.20 20.31
CA TRP A 295 20.43 -18.72 18.99
C TRP A 295 21.19 -17.39 19.03
N GLU A 296 21.52 -16.88 20.22
CA GLU A 296 22.36 -15.69 20.37
C GLU A 296 23.70 -15.88 19.66
N GLY A 297 24.04 -15.07 18.67
CA GLY A 297 25.29 -15.18 17.90
C GLY A 297 25.30 -16.29 16.84
N ILE A 298 24.15 -16.90 16.53
CA ILE A 298 24.05 -17.98 15.53
C ILE A 298 24.67 -17.60 14.18
N ILE A 299 24.56 -16.34 13.75
CA ILE A 299 25.10 -15.88 12.46
C ILE A 299 26.62 -16.12 12.39
N ARG A 300 27.35 -15.78 13.46
CA ARG A 300 28.81 -15.98 13.50
C ARG A 300 29.19 -17.44 13.71
N ARG A 301 28.30 -18.28 14.24
CA ARG A 301 28.58 -19.71 14.38
C ARG A 301 28.37 -20.44 13.06
N LEU A 302 27.27 -20.14 12.37
CA LEU A 302 26.99 -20.69 11.05
C LEU A 302 27.88 -20.09 9.97
N TRP A 303 28.17 -18.79 9.99
CA TRP A 303 29.04 -18.13 9.02
C TRP A 303 30.23 -17.44 9.72
N PRO A 304 31.27 -18.20 10.12
CA PRO A 304 32.31 -17.73 11.04
C PRO A 304 33.24 -16.65 10.48
N ARG A 305 33.25 -16.45 9.17
CA ARG A 305 34.06 -15.40 8.52
C ARG A 305 33.26 -14.13 8.21
N THR A 306 32.00 -14.05 8.66
CA THR A 306 31.14 -12.87 8.48
C THR A 306 31.75 -11.66 9.19
N LYS A 307 32.00 -10.60 8.41
CA LYS A 307 32.57 -9.33 8.88
C LYS A 307 31.48 -8.33 9.31
N TYR A 308 30.35 -8.31 8.62
CA TYR A 308 29.22 -7.43 8.93
C TYR A 308 27.90 -7.98 8.37
N ILE A 309 26.79 -7.45 8.88
CA ILE A 309 25.43 -7.68 8.40
C ILE A 309 25.01 -6.45 7.60
N ASP A 310 24.71 -6.62 6.32
CA ASP A 310 24.24 -5.53 5.46
C ASP A 310 22.73 -5.58 5.31
N VAL A 311 22.07 -4.66 6.02
CA VAL A 311 20.62 -4.49 6.02
C VAL A 311 20.31 -3.02 6.31
N ILE A 312 19.22 -2.50 5.75
CA ILE A 312 18.72 -1.18 6.15
C ILE A 312 18.17 -1.26 7.58
N VAL A 313 18.74 -0.47 8.50
CA VAL A 313 18.35 -0.31 9.91
C VAL A 313 17.98 1.13 10.29
N THR A 314 17.83 2.02 9.31
CA THR A 314 17.41 3.41 9.53
C THR A 314 15.88 3.55 9.42
N GLY A 315 15.34 4.65 9.95
CA GLY A 315 13.89 4.86 9.99
C GLY A 315 13.18 3.83 10.86
N THR A 316 12.05 3.30 10.38
CA THR A 316 11.24 2.30 11.09
C THR A 316 12.00 0.99 11.30
N MET A 317 12.95 0.66 10.42
CA MET A 317 13.77 -0.56 10.57
C MET A 317 14.72 -0.55 11.78
N SER A 318 14.93 0.61 12.42
CA SER A 318 15.78 0.71 13.62
C SER A 318 15.25 -0.10 14.81
N GLN A 319 13.95 -0.43 14.82
CA GLN A 319 13.35 -1.29 15.84
C GLN A 319 13.96 -2.71 15.89
N TYR A 320 14.54 -3.19 14.80
CA TYR A 320 15.08 -4.55 14.67
C TYR A 320 16.53 -4.70 15.14
N ILE A 321 17.19 -3.62 15.54
CA ILE A 321 18.61 -3.64 15.88
C ILE A 321 18.91 -4.56 17.07
N PRO A 322 18.17 -4.50 18.20
CA PRO A 322 18.44 -5.40 19.33
C PRO A 322 18.37 -6.87 18.91
N THR A 323 17.40 -7.22 18.06
CA THR A 323 17.23 -8.58 17.54
C THR A 323 18.36 -9.00 16.60
N LEU A 324 18.83 -8.08 15.75
CA LEU A 324 20.01 -8.32 14.91
C LEU A 324 21.30 -8.48 15.72
N GLU A 325 21.47 -7.71 16.80
CA GLU A 325 22.61 -7.82 17.71
C GLU A 325 22.59 -9.15 18.48
N PHE A 326 21.40 -9.59 18.90
CA PHE A 326 21.19 -10.90 19.50
C PHE A 326 21.66 -12.02 18.57
N TYR A 327 21.13 -12.12 17.36
CA TYR A 327 21.54 -13.18 16.41
C TYR A 327 22.97 -12.98 15.86
N GLY A 328 23.46 -11.73 15.84
CA GLY A 328 24.81 -11.35 15.39
C GLY A 328 25.91 -11.62 16.40
N GLY A 329 25.58 -11.81 17.68
CA GLY A 329 26.54 -12.12 18.75
C GLY A 329 27.28 -10.89 19.24
N GLY A 330 26.52 -9.82 19.51
CA GLY A 330 27.00 -8.53 20.00
C GLY A 330 26.82 -7.39 18.99
N PRO A 331 27.17 -6.16 19.37
CA PRO A 331 27.07 -5.00 18.49
C PRO A 331 27.86 -5.27 17.19
N PRO A 332 27.38 -4.76 16.05
CA PRO A 332 28.05 -4.98 14.77
C PRO A 332 29.52 -4.56 14.88
N PRO A 333 30.48 -5.33 14.31
CA PRO A 333 31.89 -4.96 14.34
C PRO A 333 32.10 -3.55 13.81
N ALA A 334 33.08 -2.83 14.39
CA ALA A 334 33.39 -1.44 14.10
C ALA A 334 33.34 -1.13 12.59
N GLY A 335 32.40 -0.26 12.20
CA GLY A 335 32.14 0.11 10.80
C GLY A 335 30.65 0.29 10.47
N VAL A 336 29.74 -0.28 11.28
CA VAL A 336 28.32 0.07 11.24
C VAL A 336 28.10 1.25 12.16
N HIS A 337 27.89 2.43 11.59
CA HIS A 337 27.47 3.60 12.35
C HIS A 337 26.24 3.26 13.19
N HIS A 338 26.20 3.70 14.44
CA HIS A 338 24.97 3.66 15.23
C HIS A 338 23.86 4.30 14.36
N PRO A 339 22.59 3.84 14.38
CA PRO A 339 21.56 4.31 13.43
C PRO A 339 21.33 5.82 13.46
N ARG A 340 21.60 6.43 14.62
CA ARG A 340 21.55 7.89 14.83
C ARG A 340 22.67 8.65 14.12
N ASP A 341 23.75 7.95 13.75
CA ASP A 341 24.94 8.47 13.10
C ASP A 341 25.02 8.09 11.60
N VAL A 342 24.05 7.32 11.09
CA VAL A 342 23.97 7.00 9.65
C VAL A 342 23.50 8.23 8.89
N ALA A 343 24.35 8.73 7.99
CA ALA A 343 24.03 9.83 7.11
C ALA A 343 24.29 9.46 5.64
N TYR A 344 23.31 9.74 4.78
CA TYR A 344 23.33 9.43 3.36
C TYR A 344 23.77 10.65 2.55
N THR A 345 24.75 10.48 1.67
CA THR A 345 25.12 11.51 0.70
C THR A 345 24.31 11.31 -0.58
N LEU A 346 23.47 12.29 -0.94
CA LEU A 346 22.75 12.23 -2.21
C LEU A 346 23.72 12.43 -3.37
N ILE A 347 23.74 11.49 -4.33
CA ILE A 347 24.60 11.58 -5.51
C ILE A 347 24.00 12.59 -6.49
N PRO A 348 24.66 13.74 -6.79
CA PRO A 348 24.05 14.85 -7.52
C PRO A 348 23.73 14.56 -8.99
N THR A 349 24.16 13.42 -9.55
CA THR A 349 23.91 13.05 -10.96
C THR A 349 22.62 12.25 -11.17
N MET A 350 21.96 11.82 -10.10
CA MET A 350 20.82 10.89 -10.19
C MET A 350 19.55 11.57 -10.68
N CYS A 351 19.21 12.71 -10.07
CA CYS A 351 18.10 13.57 -10.43
C CYS A 351 18.36 14.98 -9.89
N TYR A 352 17.49 15.94 -10.19
CA TYR A 352 17.55 17.27 -9.59
C TYR A 352 16.79 17.28 -8.26
N TYR A 353 17.45 17.75 -7.21
CA TYR A 353 16.98 17.74 -5.83
C TYR A 353 16.69 19.16 -5.34
N GLU A 354 15.51 19.32 -4.76
CA GLU A 354 15.07 20.51 -4.05
C GLU A 354 14.56 20.10 -2.65
N PHE A 355 14.53 21.04 -1.72
CA PHE A 355 14.26 20.77 -0.30
C PHE A 355 13.25 21.77 0.24
N LEU A 356 12.13 21.26 0.77
CA LEU A 356 11.10 22.08 1.38
C LEU A 356 11.32 22.11 2.92
N PRO A 357 11.60 23.27 3.54
CA PRO A 357 11.83 23.34 4.98
C PRO A 357 10.63 22.86 5.80
N VAL A 358 10.86 22.00 6.81
CA VAL A 358 9.76 21.37 7.60
C VAL A 358 9.34 22.21 8.81
N ASN A 359 10.13 23.19 9.26
CA ASN A 359 9.79 24.08 10.38
C ASN A 359 10.60 25.39 10.40
N CYS A 360 10.14 26.41 9.67
CA CYS A 360 10.50 27.81 9.93
C CYS A 360 9.20 28.62 10.09
N SER A 361 8.79 28.86 11.34
CA SER A 361 7.80 29.86 11.81
C SER A 361 6.34 29.78 11.32
N ASN A 362 5.40 29.53 12.25
CA ASN A 362 4.07 30.18 12.43
C ASN A 362 3.28 30.73 11.21
N SER A 363 3.36 30.13 10.02
CA SER A 363 2.52 30.51 8.89
C SER A 363 1.58 29.36 8.53
N ASN A 364 0.28 29.60 8.69
CA ASN A 364 -0.81 28.76 8.17
C ASN A 364 -0.90 28.81 6.62
N ALA A 365 0.22 29.00 5.92
CA ALA A 365 0.28 29.13 4.47
C ALA A 365 0.64 27.77 3.84
N GLU A 366 0.01 27.43 2.72
CA GLU A 366 0.44 26.25 1.95
C GLU A 366 1.89 26.42 1.46
N PRO A 367 2.71 25.36 1.52
CA PRO A 367 4.09 25.41 1.10
C PRO A 367 4.20 25.80 -0.38
N SER A 368 4.93 26.88 -0.67
CA SER A 368 5.08 27.39 -2.02
C SER A 368 6.36 26.86 -2.67
N HIS A 369 6.37 26.78 -4.01
CA HIS A 369 7.59 26.47 -4.77
C HIS A 369 8.69 27.52 -4.58
N ARG A 370 8.34 28.69 -4.04
CA ARG A 370 9.26 29.78 -3.68
C ARG A 370 10.05 29.50 -2.41
N ASP A 371 9.60 28.55 -1.59
CA ASP A 371 10.23 28.20 -0.32
C ASP A 371 11.26 27.06 -0.47
N LEU A 372 11.45 26.57 -1.71
CA LEU A 372 12.38 25.48 -2.00
C LEU A 372 13.83 25.94 -1.93
N VAL A 373 14.64 25.08 -1.33
CA VAL A 373 16.08 25.25 -1.18
C VAL A 373 16.79 24.26 -2.12
N ASP A 374 17.77 24.73 -2.88
CA ASP A 374 18.61 23.87 -3.72
C ASP A 374 19.50 22.94 -2.88
N LEU A 375 19.94 21.82 -3.47
CA LEU A 375 20.79 20.83 -2.79
C LEU A 375 21.98 21.39 -2.00
N VAL A 376 22.67 22.40 -2.53
CA VAL A 376 23.88 22.95 -1.88
C VAL A 376 23.58 24.03 -0.84
N ASP A 377 22.33 24.50 -0.74
CA ASP A 377 21.94 25.64 0.10
C ASP A 377 21.21 25.21 1.39
N VAL A 378 21.07 23.90 1.61
CA VAL A 378 20.49 23.34 2.85
C VAL A 378 21.36 23.64 4.07
N LYS A 379 20.75 23.77 5.25
CA LYS A 379 21.45 24.15 6.49
C LYS A 379 21.61 22.97 7.44
N VAL A 380 22.82 22.79 7.98
CA VAL A 380 23.12 21.75 8.98
C VAL A 380 22.18 21.86 10.18
N GLY A 381 21.65 20.74 10.64
CA GLY A 381 20.71 20.65 11.76
C GLY A 381 19.25 20.95 11.40
N HIS A 382 18.97 21.53 10.22
CA HIS A 382 17.60 21.77 9.77
C HIS A 382 16.99 20.53 9.13
N GLU A 383 15.65 20.45 9.20
CA GLU A 383 14.84 19.38 8.60
C GLU A 383 14.15 19.87 7.34
N TYR A 384 14.17 19.05 6.31
CA TYR A 384 13.59 19.33 5.00
C TYR A 384 12.84 18.11 4.46
N GLU A 385 11.75 18.35 3.76
CA GLU A 385 11.09 17.36 2.92
C GLU A 385 11.78 17.31 1.55
N LEU A 386 12.07 16.09 1.08
CA LEU A 386 12.73 15.86 -0.20
C LEU A 386 11.77 16.09 -1.38
N VAL A 387 12.21 16.91 -2.32
CA VAL A 387 11.52 17.19 -3.59
C VAL A 387 12.44 16.80 -4.74
N VAL A 388 11.90 16.10 -5.74
CA VAL A 388 12.71 15.58 -6.86
C VAL A 388 12.14 15.96 -8.23
N THR A 389 13.06 16.19 -9.16
CA THR A 389 12.79 16.29 -10.59
C THR A 389 13.63 15.27 -11.34
N THR A 390 13.00 14.35 -12.07
CA THR A 390 13.62 13.14 -12.63
C THR A 390 13.63 13.14 -14.16
N TYR A 391 14.51 12.35 -14.77
CA TYR A 391 14.51 12.20 -16.25
C TYR A 391 13.23 11.52 -16.76
N SER A 392 12.59 10.71 -15.92
CA SER A 392 11.33 10.01 -16.26
C SER A 392 10.08 10.89 -16.20
N GLY A 393 10.21 12.18 -15.85
CA GLY A 393 9.12 13.14 -15.95
C GLY A 393 8.31 13.37 -14.67
N LEU A 394 8.87 13.03 -13.51
CA LEU A 394 8.40 13.61 -12.24
C LEU A 394 9.05 14.99 -12.10
N TYR A 395 8.26 16.05 -11.94
CA TYR A 395 8.75 17.43 -11.82
C TYR A 395 8.32 18.02 -10.49
N ARG A 396 9.27 18.50 -9.67
CA ARG A 396 9.00 19.05 -8.32
C ARG A 396 8.07 18.15 -7.50
N TYR A 397 8.30 16.85 -7.61
CA TYR A 397 7.51 15.84 -6.94
C TYR A 397 7.94 15.71 -5.48
N ARG A 398 6.98 15.87 -4.57
CA ARG A 398 7.14 15.68 -3.14
C ARG A 398 7.24 14.20 -2.81
N VAL A 399 8.42 13.76 -2.35
CA VAL A 399 8.67 12.34 -2.00
C VAL A 399 7.97 11.95 -0.69
N GLY A 400 7.80 12.94 0.20
CA GLY A 400 7.24 12.76 1.54
C GLY A 400 8.26 12.31 2.60
N ASP A 401 9.53 12.12 2.23
CA ASP A 401 10.59 11.78 3.18
C ASP A 401 11.15 13.07 3.81
N VAL A 402 11.25 13.10 5.15
CA VAL A 402 11.86 14.18 5.94
C VAL A 402 13.27 13.80 6.30
N LEU A 403 14.20 14.67 5.93
CA LEU A 403 15.63 14.50 6.04
C LEU A 403 16.21 15.64 6.89
N ARG A 404 17.10 15.30 7.82
CA ARG A 404 17.86 16.29 8.60
C ARG A 404 19.29 16.33 8.12
N VAL A 405 19.78 17.52 7.80
CA VAL A 405 21.15 17.73 7.33
C VAL A 405 22.12 17.44 8.46
N ALA A 406 22.91 16.37 8.32
CA ALA A 406 23.90 15.94 9.30
C ALA A 406 25.26 16.64 9.11
N GLY A 407 25.57 17.03 7.87
CA GLY A 407 26.84 17.64 7.51
C GLY A 407 27.01 17.70 6.00
N PHE A 408 28.26 17.81 5.54
CA PHE A 408 28.60 17.87 4.12
C PHE A 408 29.81 16.98 3.82
N LYS A 409 29.72 16.23 2.71
CA LYS A 409 30.89 15.66 2.04
C LYS A 409 31.25 16.57 0.88
N ASN A 410 32.38 17.26 0.99
CA ASN A 410 32.73 18.36 0.08
C ASN A 410 31.60 19.42 0.06
N LYS A 411 30.94 19.62 -1.10
CA LYS A 411 29.78 20.52 -1.22
C LYS A 411 28.44 19.79 -1.27
N ALA A 412 28.44 18.45 -1.24
CA ALA A 412 27.21 17.67 -1.22
C ALA A 412 26.74 17.46 0.23
N PRO A 413 25.49 17.80 0.57
CA PRO A 413 24.96 17.56 1.91
C PRO A 413 24.82 16.06 2.21
N MET A 414 24.99 15.74 3.49
CA MET A 414 24.74 14.43 4.07
C MET A 414 23.48 14.51 4.92
N PHE A 415 22.58 13.53 4.77
CA PHE A 415 21.28 13.54 5.41
C PHE A 415 21.08 12.34 6.32
N SER A 416 20.66 12.61 7.56
CA SER A 416 20.05 11.61 8.43
C SER A 416 18.57 11.49 8.08
N PHE A 417 18.08 10.25 7.88
CA PHE A 417 16.65 10.02 7.67
C PHE A 417 15.90 10.24 8.99
N VAL A 418 14.89 11.11 8.99
CA VAL A 418 14.09 11.39 10.18
C VAL A 418 12.84 10.52 10.19
N ARG A 419 11.99 10.70 9.18
CA ARG A 419 10.72 10.01 9.04
C ARG A 419 10.16 10.16 7.64
N ARG A 420 9.16 9.37 7.31
CA ARG A 420 8.25 9.65 6.20
C ARG A 420 7.02 10.37 6.74
N GLN A 421 6.59 11.44 6.09
CA GLN A 421 5.33 12.11 6.44
C GLN A 421 4.16 11.13 6.24
N ASN A 422 3.16 11.25 7.12
CA ASN A 422 1.92 10.46 7.10
C ASN A 422 2.19 8.94 7.14
N VAL A 423 3.05 8.47 8.03
CA VAL A 423 3.19 7.04 8.33
C VAL A 423 3.07 6.86 9.84
N ALA A 424 2.07 6.10 10.28
CA ALA A 424 1.80 5.76 11.66
C ALA A 424 2.45 4.40 12.03
N LEU A 425 2.34 3.40 11.14
CA LEU A 425 2.83 2.04 11.38
C LEU A 425 3.59 1.48 10.16
N SER A 426 4.60 0.64 10.43
CA SER A 426 5.39 -0.07 9.43
C SER A 426 6.16 -1.23 10.07
N VAL A 427 5.97 -2.46 9.58
CA VAL A 427 6.70 -3.66 10.00
C VAL A 427 7.82 -4.03 9.02
N ASP A 428 7.54 -4.01 7.72
CA ASP A 428 8.46 -4.32 6.62
C ASP A 428 8.46 -3.17 5.59
N SER A 429 7.80 -3.37 4.46
CA SER A 429 7.65 -2.39 3.40
C SER A 429 6.30 -1.68 3.45
N ASP A 430 5.35 -2.20 4.24
CA ASP A 430 4.07 -1.60 4.56
C ASP A 430 4.25 -0.22 5.22
N LYS A 431 3.36 0.68 4.85
CA LYS A 431 3.29 2.04 5.36
C LYS A 431 1.82 2.35 5.55
N THR A 432 1.35 2.28 6.79
CA THR A 432 -0.03 2.63 7.13
C THR A 432 -0.04 4.02 7.72
N ASP A 433 -0.87 4.90 7.16
CA ASP A 433 -1.05 6.26 7.70
C ASP A 433 -2.16 6.32 8.75
N GLU A 434 -2.26 7.44 9.47
CA GLU A 434 -3.23 7.62 10.54
C GLU A 434 -4.68 7.62 10.02
N THR A 435 -4.91 8.10 8.80
CA THR A 435 -6.25 8.14 8.19
C THR A 435 -6.70 6.74 7.77
N GLU A 436 -5.80 5.96 7.15
CA GLU A 436 -6.02 4.55 6.81
C GLU A 436 -6.28 3.73 8.07
N LEU A 437 -5.45 3.87 9.10
CA LEU A 437 -5.64 3.17 10.37
C LEU A 437 -6.95 3.58 11.06
N HIS A 438 -7.28 4.86 11.08
CA HIS A 438 -8.53 5.35 11.66
C HIS A 438 -9.76 4.83 10.92
N ALA A 439 -9.73 4.81 9.58
CA ALA A 439 -10.79 4.25 8.78
C ALA A 439 -10.96 2.74 9.03
N ALA A 440 -9.86 2.00 9.14
CA ALA A 440 -9.87 0.56 9.43
C ALA A 440 -10.45 0.27 10.83
N VAL A 441 -9.98 1.00 11.85
CA VAL A 441 -10.52 0.88 13.22
C VAL A 441 -12.00 1.24 13.25
N SER A 442 -12.39 2.36 12.63
CA SER A 442 -13.80 2.80 12.60
C SER A 442 -14.72 1.80 11.89
N GLY A 443 -14.25 1.12 10.85
CA GLY A 443 -14.95 0.01 10.22
C GLY A 443 -15.15 -1.16 11.19
N SER A 444 -14.07 -1.58 11.85
CA SER A 444 -14.08 -2.74 12.76
C SER A 444 -14.91 -2.55 14.04
N VAL A 445 -15.08 -1.30 14.51
CA VAL A 445 -15.87 -1.00 15.73
C VAL A 445 -17.35 -1.30 15.52
N GLN A 446 -17.83 -1.42 14.28
CA GLN A 446 -19.23 -1.78 13.99
C GLN A 446 -19.58 -3.19 14.53
N HIS A 447 -18.61 -4.11 14.60
CA HIS A 447 -18.80 -5.45 15.17
C HIS A 447 -19.06 -5.44 16.69
N LEU A 448 -18.72 -4.34 17.39
CA LEU A 448 -18.97 -4.19 18.83
C LEU A 448 -20.40 -3.73 19.15
N ALA A 449 -21.09 -3.12 18.18
CA ALA A 449 -22.41 -2.50 18.38
C ALA A 449 -23.50 -3.46 18.89
N PRO A 450 -23.60 -4.74 18.45
CA PRO A 450 -24.58 -5.70 18.97
C PRO A 450 -24.46 -5.98 20.47
N PHE A 451 -23.27 -5.77 21.05
CA PHE A 451 -22.99 -6.01 22.47
C PHE A 451 -23.16 -4.75 23.32
N GLY A 452 -23.54 -3.63 22.71
CA GLY A 452 -23.60 -2.32 23.36
C GLY A 452 -22.24 -1.80 23.82
N ALA A 453 -21.14 -2.43 23.37
CA ALA A 453 -19.79 -1.99 23.65
C ALA A 453 -19.38 -0.92 22.63
N SER A 454 -18.69 0.13 23.09
CA SER A 454 -18.15 1.15 22.19
C SER A 454 -16.67 1.37 22.47
N LEU A 455 -15.92 1.61 21.40
CA LEU A 455 -14.53 2.03 21.50
C LEU A 455 -14.50 3.47 22.03
N VAL A 456 -13.86 3.66 23.19
CA VAL A 456 -13.63 4.98 23.78
C VAL A 456 -12.41 5.61 23.12
N GLU A 457 -11.33 4.85 23.06
CA GLU A 457 -10.04 5.34 22.60
C GLU A 457 -9.18 4.20 22.08
N TYR A 458 -8.27 4.51 21.15
CA TYR A 458 -7.27 3.55 20.72
C TYR A 458 -5.91 4.20 20.45
N THR A 459 -4.87 3.38 20.51
CA THR A 459 -3.55 3.70 19.99
C THR A 459 -2.95 2.44 19.38
N SER A 460 -1.79 2.58 18.74
CA SER A 460 -1.16 1.49 18.00
C SER A 460 0.34 1.53 18.12
N TYR A 461 0.97 0.36 18.03
CA TYR A 461 2.41 0.26 17.79
C TYR A 461 2.73 -0.93 16.88
N ALA A 462 3.90 -0.89 16.24
CA ALA A 462 4.44 -2.02 15.50
C ALA A 462 5.30 -2.86 16.45
N ASP A 463 4.91 -4.11 16.69
CA ASP A 463 5.65 -5.05 17.51
C ASP A 463 6.71 -5.76 16.66
N ALA A 464 7.97 -5.46 16.94
CA ALA A 464 9.13 -6.04 16.27
C ALA A 464 9.83 -7.11 17.12
N ALA A 465 9.30 -7.42 18.32
CA ALA A 465 9.85 -8.47 19.18
C ALA A 465 9.52 -9.87 18.65
N ALA A 466 8.36 -10.02 17.98
CA ALA A 466 8.00 -11.21 17.23
C ALA A 466 8.60 -11.19 15.82
N ILE A 467 8.90 -12.37 15.26
CA ILE A 467 9.31 -12.53 13.86
C ILE A 467 8.35 -13.51 13.17
N PRO A 468 7.63 -13.10 12.10
CA PRO A 468 7.52 -11.73 11.61
C PRO A 468 6.86 -10.80 12.65
N GLY A 469 7.25 -9.53 12.65
CA GLY A 469 6.59 -8.52 13.49
C GLY A 469 5.14 -8.28 13.06
N HIS A 470 4.33 -7.66 13.90
CA HIS A 470 2.91 -7.45 13.66
C HIS A 470 2.39 -6.12 14.23
N TYR A 471 1.21 -5.70 13.83
CA TYR A 471 0.55 -4.52 14.39
C TYR A 471 -0.17 -4.87 15.68
N VAL A 472 -0.02 -4.03 16.69
CA VAL A 472 -0.77 -4.15 17.95
C VAL A 472 -1.59 -2.89 18.17
N LEU A 473 -2.90 -3.07 18.35
CA LEU A 473 -3.84 -2.02 18.66
C LEU A 473 -4.27 -2.12 20.12
N PHE A 474 -4.12 -1.05 20.89
CA PHE A 474 -4.67 -0.97 22.24
C PHE A 474 -6.05 -0.33 22.19
N TRP A 475 -7.07 -1.03 22.65
CA TRP A 475 -8.46 -0.57 22.62
C TRP A 475 -8.98 -0.38 24.04
N GLU A 476 -9.39 0.84 24.38
CA GLU A 476 -10.16 1.10 25.60
C GLU A 476 -11.64 1.06 25.26
N LEU A 477 -12.38 0.14 25.87
CA LEU A 477 -13.80 -0.06 25.59
C LEU A 477 -14.65 0.45 26.74
N ARG A 478 -15.77 1.08 26.39
CA ARG A 478 -16.87 1.30 27.32
C ARG A 478 -17.73 0.04 27.30
N ALA A 479 -17.83 -0.63 28.43
CA ALA A 479 -18.58 -1.87 28.57
C ALA A 479 -20.07 -1.64 28.27
N GLY A 480 -20.63 -2.53 27.44
CA GLY A 480 -22.07 -2.64 27.22
C GLY A 480 -22.75 -3.52 28.26
N SER A 481 -24.05 -3.77 28.07
CA SER A 481 -24.86 -4.66 28.92
C SER A 481 -24.49 -6.14 28.82
N THR A 482 -23.70 -6.54 27.81
CA THR A 482 -23.23 -7.90 27.56
C THR A 482 -21.73 -7.94 27.32
N ALA A 483 -21.05 -8.97 27.82
CA ALA A 483 -19.63 -9.17 27.60
C ALA A 483 -19.37 -9.52 26.11
N VAL A 484 -18.36 -8.89 25.51
CA VAL A 484 -17.96 -9.14 24.12
C VAL A 484 -17.17 -10.45 24.06
N PRO A 485 -17.59 -11.47 23.28
CA PRO A 485 -16.86 -12.71 23.10
C PRO A 485 -15.50 -12.50 22.41
N ALA A 486 -14.54 -13.39 22.68
CA ALA A 486 -13.22 -13.35 22.04
C ALA A 486 -13.29 -13.45 20.50
N SER A 487 -14.24 -14.22 19.95
CA SER A 487 -14.44 -14.38 18.50
C SER A 487 -14.76 -13.04 17.80
N VAL A 488 -15.46 -12.13 18.49
CA VAL A 488 -15.77 -10.81 17.93
C VAL A 488 -14.50 -9.95 17.81
N PHE A 489 -13.55 -10.10 18.74
CA PHE A 489 -12.26 -9.42 18.60
C PHE A 489 -11.41 -10.03 17.49
N GLU A 490 -11.53 -11.32 17.21
CA GLU A 490 -10.90 -11.95 16.04
C GLU A 490 -11.49 -11.40 14.73
N GLU A 491 -12.82 -11.23 14.66
CA GLU A 491 -13.48 -10.54 13.55
C GLU A 491 -13.05 -9.08 13.43
N CYS A 492 -12.96 -8.34 14.53
CA CYS A 492 -12.43 -6.97 14.52
C CYS A 492 -11.00 -6.92 14.00
N CYS A 493 -10.12 -7.84 14.43
CA CYS A 493 -8.75 -7.93 13.92
C CYS A 493 -8.76 -8.13 12.40
N LEU A 494 -9.52 -9.09 11.90
CA LEU A 494 -9.62 -9.40 10.47
C LEU A 494 -10.16 -8.21 9.67
N SER A 495 -11.24 -7.59 10.14
CA SER A 495 -11.85 -6.40 9.53
C SER A 495 -10.85 -5.24 9.40
N VAL A 496 -10.01 -5.03 10.44
CA VAL A 496 -8.90 -4.07 10.33
C VAL A 496 -7.90 -4.52 9.26
N GLU A 497 -7.44 -5.77 9.27
CA GLU A 497 -6.45 -6.27 8.30
C GLU A 497 -6.93 -6.11 6.84
N GLU A 498 -8.22 -6.35 6.57
CA GLU A 498 -8.83 -6.24 5.25
C GLU A 498 -8.96 -4.79 4.77
N ALA A 499 -9.28 -3.87 5.67
CA ALA A 499 -9.37 -2.44 5.38
C ALA A 499 -8.00 -1.76 5.16
N LEU A 500 -6.91 -2.39 5.60
CA LEU A 500 -5.56 -1.87 5.41
C LEU A 500 -5.09 -1.98 3.95
N ASN A 501 -4.09 -1.16 3.62
CA ASN A 501 -3.64 -0.99 2.25
C ASN A 501 -3.04 -2.27 1.62
N SER A 502 -2.93 -2.28 0.28
CA SER A 502 -2.52 -3.48 -0.47
C SER A 502 -1.11 -3.98 -0.13
N VAL A 503 -0.23 -3.12 0.42
CA VAL A 503 1.12 -3.53 0.86
C VAL A 503 1.05 -4.34 2.15
N TYR A 504 0.22 -3.93 3.13
CA TYR A 504 -0.02 -4.68 4.35
C TYR A 504 -0.61 -6.07 4.03
N ARG A 505 -1.69 -6.10 3.24
CA ARG A 505 -2.36 -7.35 2.83
C ARG A 505 -1.44 -8.30 2.06
N GLN A 506 -0.61 -7.78 1.14
CA GLN A 506 0.41 -8.59 0.47
C GLN A 506 1.45 -9.14 1.46
N GLY A 507 1.89 -8.32 2.42
CA GLY A 507 2.81 -8.72 3.48
C GLY A 507 2.27 -9.86 4.34
N ARG A 508 0.97 -9.84 4.63
CA ARG A 508 0.26 -10.89 5.39
C ARG A 508 0.05 -12.17 4.58
N ALA A 509 -0.51 -12.05 3.37
CA ALA A 509 -0.99 -13.21 2.60
C ALA A 509 0.10 -13.87 1.75
N CYS A 510 0.93 -13.08 1.06
CA CYS A 510 1.88 -13.60 0.07
C CYS A 510 3.31 -13.70 0.62
N ASP A 511 3.81 -12.60 1.16
CA ASP A 511 5.21 -12.49 1.54
C ASP A 511 5.49 -13.14 2.92
N ARG A 512 4.42 -13.36 3.71
CA ARG A 512 4.44 -13.77 5.13
C ARG A 512 5.44 -12.95 5.94
N SER A 513 5.55 -11.66 5.61
CA SER A 513 6.49 -10.73 6.22
C SER A 513 5.90 -9.94 7.39
N ILE A 514 4.57 -10.01 7.57
CA ILE A 514 3.83 -9.39 8.66
C ILE A 514 3.03 -10.50 9.38
N GLY A 515 3.12 -10.54 10.70
CA GLY A 515 2.33 -11.43 11.56
C GLY A 515 0.87 -10.96 11.71
N PRO A 516 0.00 -11.77 12.32
CA PRO A 516 -1.41 -11.41 12.52
C PRO A 516 -1.55 -10.18 13.43
N LEU A 517 -2.44 -9.27 13.05
CA LEU A 517 -2.81 -8.11 13.87
C LEU A 517 -3.37 -8.55 15.22
N GLU A 518 -2.98 -7.84 16.27
CA GLU A 518 -3.40 -8.10 17.65
C GLU A 518 -4.16 -6.90 18.21
N ILE A 519 -5.37 -7.13 18.74
CA ILE A 519 -6.10 -6.15 19.55
C ILE A 519 -5.91 -6.50 21.03
N ARG A 520 -5.33 -5.57 21.79
CA ARG A 520 -5.19 -5.63 23.25
C ARG A 520 -6.22 -4.72 23.89
N VAL A 521 -7.26 -5.32 24.46
CA VAL A 521 -8.26 -4.56 25.24
C VAL A 521 -7.64 -4.10 26.56
N VAL A 522 -7.67 -2.80 26.82
CA VAL A 522 -7.15 -2.20 28.06
C VAL A 522 -8.29 -1.82 29.01
N ALA A 523 -7.96 -1.70 30.30
CA ALA A 523 -8.94 -1.31 31.31
C ALA A 523 -9.43 0.13 31.11
N GLU A 524 -10.66 0.42 31.52
CA GLU A 524 -11.21 1.79 31.49
C GLU A 524 -10.33 2.77 32.30
N GLY A 525 -10.11 3.97 31.76
CA GLY A 525 -9.21 4.99 32.31
C GLY A 525 -7.72 4.71 32.08
N THR A 526 -7.35 3.80 31.17
CA THR A 526 -5.94 3.56 30.81
C THR A 526 -5.39 4.73 30.00
N PHE A 527 -6.17 5.27 29.06
CA PHE A 527 -5.74 6.41 28.25
C PHE A 527 -5.70 7.71 29.07
N ASP A 528 -6.53 7.85 30.11
CA ASP A 528 -6.44 8.96 31.06
C ASP A 528 -5.10 8.92 31.83
N LYS A 529 -4.70 7.73 32.31
CA LYS A 529 -3.37 7.54 32.95
C LYS A 529 -2.22 7.78 31.97
N LEU A 530 -2.37 7.40 30.70
CA LEU A 530 -1.38 7.65 29.66
C LEU A 530 -1.24 9.15 29.39
N MET A 531 -2.35 9.89 29.41
CA MET A 531 -2.37 11.35 29.29
C MET A 531 -1.71 12.01 30.50
N ASP A 532 -2.06 11.61 31.73
CA ASP A 532 -1.41 12.12 32.96
C ASP A 532 0.10 11.87 32.95
N TYR A 533 0.53 10.69 32.49
CA TYR A 533 1.95 10.38 32.32
C TYR A 533 2.64 11.30 31.30
N ALA A 534 2.02 11.57 30.16
CA ALA A 534 2.57 12.49 29.16
C ALA A 534 2.65 13.93 29.68
N LEU A 535 1.63 14.39 30.42
CA LEU A 535 1.61 15.71 31.08
C LEU A 535 2.73 15.83 32.12
N SER A 536 2.97 14.77 32.91
CA SER A 536 4.06 14.73 33.90
C SER A 536 5.47 14.84 33.28
N ARG A 537 5.60 14.53 31.99
CA ARG A 537 6.84 14.58 31.21
C ARG A 537 6.99 15.86 30.37
N GLY A 538 6.10 16.85 30.56
CA GLY A 538 6.19 18.17 29.94
C GLY A 538 5.43 18.34 28.63
N ALA A 539 4.53 17.42 28.27
CA ALA A 539 3.58 17.64 27.18
C ALA A 539 2.55 18.72 27.57
N SER A 540 2.25 19.66 26.67
CA SER A 540 1.21 20.66 26.90
C SER A 540 -0.19 20.02 26.81
N ILE A 541 -1.14 20.45 27.65
CA ILE A 541 -2.57 20.06 27.56
C ILE A 541 -3.15 20.27 26.15
N ASN A 542 -2.65 21.25 25.40
CA ASN A 542 -3.09 21.52 24.03
C ASN A 542 -2.45 20.61 22.96
N GLN A 543 -1.47 19.78 23.33
CA GLN A 543 -0.76 18.86 22.44
C GLN A 543 -1.21 17.40 22.60
N TYR A 544 -1.92 17.06 23.68
CA TYR A 544 -2.49 15.73 23.86
C TYR A 544 -3.95 15.73 23.39
N LYS A 545 -4.22 15.04 22.27
CA LYS A 545 -5.58 14.76 21.80
C LYS A 545 -5.64 13.29 21.41
N ALA A 546 -6.40 12.53 22.17
CA ALA A 546 -6.83 11.21 21.75
C ALA A 546 -7.94 11.38 20.68
N PRO A 547 -8.04 10.47 19.68
CA PRO A 547 -8.91 10.61 18.50
C PRO A 547 -10.41 10.52 18.83
N ARG A 548 -10.93 11.46 19.62
CA ARG A 548 -12.37 11.72 19.70
C ARG A 548 -12.83 12.46 18.46
N GLU A 549 -13.75 11.83 17.72
CA GLU A 549 -14.53 12.37 16.61
C GLU A 549 -13.73 13.34 15.73
N VAL A 550 -13.14 12.85 14.64
CA VAL A 550 -12.41 13.67 13.66
C VAL A 550 -13.37 14.71 13.06
N ALA A 551 -13.47 15.84 13.75
CA ALA A 551 -14.18 17.01 13.31
C ALA A 551 -13.16 17.91 12.60
N TYR A 552 -13.28 18.01 11.28
CA TYR A 552 -12.37 18.80 10.46
C TYR A 552 -13.04 20.10 10.04
N THR A 553 -12.23 21.14 9.85
CA THR A 553 -12.69 22.42 9.33
C THR A 553 -12.42 22.46 7.83
N LEU A 554 -13.41 22.90 7.06
CA LEU A 554 -13.19 23.18 5.64
C LEU A 554 -12.41 24.50 5.52
N ILE A 555 -11.29 24.46 4.79
CA ILE A 555 -10.41 25.62 4.60
C ILE A 555 -11.09 26.58 3.61
N PRO A 556 -11.61 27.76 4.04
CA PRO A 556 -12.51 28.58 3.22
C PRO A 556 -11.90 29.11 1.92
N THR A 557 -10.56 29.08 1.79
CA THR A 557 -9.82 29.54 0.62
C THR A 557 -9.59 28.46 -0.44
N MET A 558 -9.93 27.20 -0.15
CA MET A 558 -9.72 26.08 -1.07
C MET A 558 -10.72 26.09 -2.23
N CYS A 559 -11.98 26.38 -1.92
CA CYS A 559 -13.06 26.62 -2.87
C CYS A 559 -14.20 27.37 -2.15
N TYR A 560 -15.18 27.86 -2.89
CA TYR A 560 -16.39 28.42 -2.28
C TYR A 560 -17.31 27.27 -1.86
N PHE A 561 -17.65 27.21 -0.58
CA PHE A 561 -18.45 26.14 0.02
C PHE A 561 -19.87 26.62 0.33
N GLU A 562 -20.84 25.89 -0.17
CA GLU A 562 -22.26 26.02 0.14
C GLU A 562 -22.76 24.69 0.72
N PHE A 563 -23.84 24.76 1.50
CA PHE A 563 -24.34 23.64 2.29
C PHE A 563 -25.83 23.49 2.08
N LEU A 564 -26.25 22.34 1.56
CA LEU A 564 -27.67 22.06 1.34
C LEU A 564 -28.24 21.33 2.56
N PRO A 565 -29.21 21.90 3.30
CA PRO A 565 -29.76 21.26 4.49
C PRO A 565 -30.40 19.91 4.18
N VAL A 566 -30.02 18.87 4.93
CA VAL A 566 -30.63 17.55 4.84
C VAL A 566 -31.72 17.47 5.91
N HIS A 567 -32.98 17.67 5.51
CA HIS A 567 -34.11 17.61 6.42
C HIS A 567 -34.36 16.16 6.88
N SER A 568 -34.36 15.95 8.20
CA SER A 568 -34.83 14.71 8.84
C SER A 568 -36.35 14.72 8.90
N GLY A 569 -37.02 14.43 7.78
CA GLY A 569 -38.49 14.28 7.74
C GLY A 569 -39.06 14.29 6.33
N ASN A 570 -40.07 13.43 6.09
CA ASN A 570 -40.77 13.19 4.81
C ASN A 570 -41.27 14.45 4.08
N ALA A 571 -40.42 15.10 3.29
CA ALA A 571 -40.83 16.08 2.29
C ALA A 571 -40.41 15.61 0.89
N THR A 572 -41.39 15.28 0.06
CA THR A 572 -41.25 14.84 -1.35
C THR A 572 -40.91 15.98 -2.32
N THR A 573 -40.22 17.01 -1.86
CA THR A 573 -39.76 18.13 -2.67
C THR A 573 -38.24 18.13 -2.70
N GLU A 574 -37.65 18.03 -3.88
CA GLU A 574 -36.21 18.25 -4.02
C GLU A 574 -35.85 19.63 -3.43
N PRO A 575 -34.82 19.72 -2.57
CA PRO A 575 -34.42 21.00 -2.00
C PRO A 575 -34.02 21.97 -3.12
N ASP A 576 -34.56 23.19 -3.08
CA ASP A 576 -34.34 24.22 -4.11
C ASP A 576 -32.94 24.82 -3.93
N HIS A 577 -32.32 25.28 -5.02
CA HIS A 577 -31.06 26.02 -4.99
C HIS A 577 -31.11 27.29 -4.11
N ARG A 578 -32.31 27.72 -3.69
CA ARG A 578 -32.56 28.81 -2.75
C ARG A 578 -32.35 28.43 -1.29
N ASP A 579 -32.22 27.13 -1.00
CA ASP A 579 -32.04 26.60 0.37
C ASP A 579 -30.56 26.39 0.74
N LEU A 580 -29.62 26.78 -0.13
CA LEU A 580 -28.20 26.69 0.18
C LEU A 580 -27.83 27.69 1.29
N VAL A 581 -27.03 27.19 2.21
CA VAL A 581 -26.51 27.91 3.36
C VAL A 581 -25.02 28.12 3.14
N ASP A 582 -24.53 29.34 3.34
CA ASP A 582 -23.10 29.62 3.25
C ASP A 582 -22.34 28.94 4.39
N LEU A 583 -21.03 28.74 4.21
CA LEU A 583 -20.15 28.11 5.20
C LEU A 583 -20.30 28.70 6.61
N VAL A 584 -20.57 30.00 6.75
CA VAL A 584 -20.68 30.67 8.05
C VAL A 584 -22.05 30.52 8.71
N ASP A 585 -23.07 30.09 7.96
CA ASP A 585 -24.47 30.08 8.40
C ASP A 585 -24.99 28.67 8.75
N VAL A 586 -24.14 27.65 8.66
CA VAL A 586 -24.45 26.27 9.07
C VAL A 586 -24.73 26.20 10.57
N LYS A 587 -25.65 25.33 10.99
CA LYS A 587 -26.10 25.23 12.39
C LYS A 587 -25.54 24.00 13.08
N LEU A 588 -25.10 24.17 14.32
CA LEU A 588 -24.59 23.08 15.17
C LEU A 588 -25.59 21.92 15.24
N GLY A 589 -25.12 20.69 15.04
CA GLY A 589 -25.93 19.47 15.09
C GLY A 589 -26.75 19.18 13.83
N HIS A 590 -26.82 20.09 12.86
CA HIS A 590 -27.54 19.86 11.60
C HIS A 590 -26.65 19.17 10.57
N GLU A 591 -27.30 18.41 9.68
CA GLU A 591 -26.66 17.72 8.55
C GLU A 591 -26.88 18.49 7.25
N TYR A 592 -25.81 18.57 6.47
CA TYR A 592 -25.78 19.29 5.21
C TYR A 592 -25.06 18.47 4.13
N GLU A 593 -25.55 18.53 2.91
CA GLU A 593 -24.81 18.04 1.75
C GLU A 593 -23.84 19.13 1.28
N LEU A 594 -22.59 18.74 1.05
CA LEU A 594 -21.53 19.67 0.63
C LEU A 594 -21.67 20.03 -0.84
N VAL A 595 -21.67 21.34 -1.14
CA VAL A 595 -21.69 21.91 -2.48
C VAL A 595 -20.47 22.81 -2.66
N VAL A 596 -19.72 22.63 -3.75
CA VAL A 596 -18.45 23.34 -3.99
C VAL A 596 -18.43 24.08 -5.31
N THR A 597 -17.86 25.29 -5.30
CA THR A 597 -17.48 26.02 -6.49
C THR A 597 -15.96 26.23 -6.50
N THR A 598 -15.26 25.67 -7.49
CA THR A 598 -13.79 25.63 -7.53
C THR A 598 -13.20 26.56 -8.59
N TYR A 599 -11.95 26.99 -8.38
CA TYR A 599 -11.18 27.77 -9.36
C TYR A 599 -10.93 27.03 -10.69
N SER A 600 -11.14 25.71 -10.71
CA SER A 600 -10.98 24.82 -11.86
C SER A 600 -12.27 24.61 -12.67
N GLY A 601 -13.33 25.38 -12.39
CA GLY A 601 -14.52 25.45 -13.25
C GLY A 601 -15.68 24.53 -12.87
N LEU A 602 -15.65 23.92 -11.68
CA LEU A 602 -16.84 23.31 -11.10
C LEU A 602 -17.66 24.41 -10.41
N TYR A 603 -18.92 24.59 -10.81
CA TYR A 603 -19.81 25.61 -10.25
C TYR A 603 -20.99 24.94 -9.55
N ARG A 604 -21.17 25.21 -8.26
CA ARG A 604 -22.20 24.63 -7.38
C ARG A 604 -22.31 23.11 -7.51
N TYR A 605 -21.15 22.44 -7.58
CA TYR A 605 -21.07 20.99 -7.73
C TYR A 605 -21.41 20.30 -6.41
N ARG A 606 -22.43 19.43 -6.44
CA ARG A 606 -22.84 18.62 -5.29
C ARG A 606 -21.86 17.46 -5.11
N VAL A 607 -21.13 17.46 -4.00
CA VAL A 607 -20.11 16.44 -3.69
C VAL A 607 -20.76 15.10 -3.34
N GLY A 608 -21.98 15.10 -2.81
CA GLY A 608 -22.71 13.91 -2.39
C GLY A 608 -22.34 13.39 -1.00
N ASP A 609 -21.44 14.10 -0.31
CA ASP A 609 -21.07 13.86 1.07
C ASP A 609 -22.02 14.60 2.01
N VAL A 610 -22.59 13.90 2.98
CA VAL A 610 -23.41 14.48 4.05
C VAL A 610 -22.53 14.68 5.28
N LEU A 611 -22.45 15.93 5.71
CA LEU A 611 -21.62 16.39 6.82
C LEU A 611 -22.51 16.90 7.96
N ARG A 612 -22.18 16.54 9.20
CA ARG A 612 -22.85 17.08 10.39
C ARG A 612 -21.97 18.14 11.04
N VAL A 613 -22.55 19.27 11.41
CA VAL A 613 -21.80 20.31 12.14
C VAL A 613 -21.58 19.83 13.57
N ALA A 614 -20.33 19.50 13.91
CA ALA A 614 -19.93 18.98 15.22
C ALA A 614 -19.48 20.07 16.20
N GLY A 615 -19.12 21.25 15.69
CA GLY A 615 -18.66 22.37 16.51
C GLY A 615 -18.20 23.55 15.67
N PHE A 616 -17.60 24.55 16.31
CA PHE A 616 -16.94 25.66 15.63
C PHE A 616 -15.55 25.86 16.22
N LYS A 617 -14.55 26.07 15.35
CA LYS A 617 -13.21 26.52 15.74
C LYS A 617 -13.10 28.00 15.37
N ASN A 618 -13.17 28.88 16.37
CA ASN A 618 -13.45 30.30 16.17
C ASN A 618 -14.77 30.48 15.41
N ALA A 619 -14.77 31.19 14.27
CA ALA A 619 -15.94 31.36 13.40
C ALA A 619 -16.07 30.26 12.32
N ALA A 620 -15.10 29.35 12.19
CA ALA A 620 -15.12 28.32 11.15
C ALA A 620 -15.83 27.05 11.64
N PRO A 621 -16.83 26.50 10.92
CA PRO A 621 -17.53 25.30 11.34
C PRO A 621 -16.61 24.08 11.26
N MET A 622 -16.79 23.18 12.22
CA MET A 622 -16.18 21.85 12.23
C MET A 622 -17.23 20.82 11.85
N PHE A 623 -16.88 19.93 10.92
CA PHE A 623 -17.78 18.94 10.36
C PHE A 623 -17.31 17.54 10.69
N THR A 624 -18.25 16.65 11.01
CA THR A 624 -18.05 15.20 11.02
C THR A 624 -18.72 14.60 9.78
N PHE A 625 -18.04 13.67 9.13
CA PHE A 625 -18.60 12.97 7.97
C PHE A 625 -19.66 11.96 8.43
N VAL A 626 -20.86 12.00 7.85
CA VAL A 626 -21.97 11.11 8.21
C VAL A 626 -22.08 9.94 7.25
N ARG A 627 -22.20 10.23 5.94
CA ARG A 627 -22.38 9.22 4.89
C ARG A 627 -22.14 9.82 3.52
N ARG A 628 -21.81 8.96 2.55
CA ARG A 628 -21.89 9.26 1.13
C ARG A 628 -23.23 8.79 0.60
N LYS A 629 -23.91 9.62 -0.19
CA LYS A 629 -25.19 9.26 -0.81
C LYS A 629 -25.00 8.02 -1.72
N ASN A 630 -25.93 7.05 -1.65
CA ASN A 630 -26.10 5.89 -2.57
C ASN A 630 -25.28 4.59 -2.34
N VAL A 631 -24.78 4.24 -1.14
CA VAL A 631 -24.21 2.89 -0.90
C VAL A 631 -25.26 1.96 -0.27
N ALA A 632 -25.51 0.78 -0.86
CA ALA A 632 -26.57 -0.16 -0.43
C ALA A 632 -26.01 -1.45 0.21
N LEU A 633 -25.00 -2.10 -0.38
CA LEU A 633 -24.36 -3.32 0.15
C LEU A 633 -22.83 -3.18 0.11
N SER A 634 -22.16 -3.83 1.08
CA SER A 634 -20.70 -3.90 1.22
C SER A 634 -20.34 -5.00 2.21
N ILE A 635 -19.38 -5.86 1.88
CA ILE A 635 -18.82 -6.89 2.79
C ILE A 635 -17.34 -6.59 3.07
N ASP A 636 -16.59 -6.23 2.04
CA ASP A 636 -15.17 -5.87 2.07
C ASP A 636 -14.99 -4.50 1.36
N SER A 637 -14.02 -4.35 0.46
CA SER A 637 -13.78 -3.13 -0.30
C SER A 637 -14.80 -2.87 -1.43
N ASP A 638 -15.72 -3.80 -1.64
CA ASP A 638 -16.82 -3.73 -2.58
C ASP A 638 -17.90 -2.77 -2.08
N LYS A 639 -18.43 -1.96 -3.00
CA LYS A 639 -19.50 -1.01 -2.72
C LYS A 639 -20.51 -1.13 -3.82
N THR A 640 -21.63 -1.77 -3.52
CA THR A 640 -22.74 -1.93 -4.46
C THR A 640 -23.84 -0.93 -4.11
N ASP A 641 -24.25 -0.15 -5.11
CA ASP A 641 -25.37 0.78 -4.98
C ASP A 641 -26.71 0.12 -5.34
N GLU A 642 -27.82 0.78 -4.99
CA GLU A 642 -29.17 0.23 -5.21
C GLU A 642 -29.50 0.07 -6.70
N THR A 643 -29.01 0.97 -7.55
CA THR A 643 -29.19 0.93 -9.01
C THR A 643 -28.47 -0.26 -9.64
N GLU A 644 -27.24 -0.51 -9.22
CA GLU A 644 -26.41 -1.64 -9.65
C GLU A 644 -27.05 -2.97 -9.22
N LEU A 645 -27.46 -3.07 -7.96
CA LEU A 645 -28.15 -4.25 -7.45
C LEU A 645 -29.47 -4.52 -8.20
N HIS A 646 -30.24 -3.46 -8.49
CA HIS A 646 -31.48 -3.59 -9.24
C HIS A 646 -31.26 -4.05 -10.68
N ALA A 647 -30.23 -3.55 -11.36
CA ALA A 647 -29.86 -3.98 -12.69
C ALA A 647 -29.46 -5.47 -12.71
N ALA A 648 -28.61 -5.89 -11.76
CA ALA A 648 -28.15 -7.27 -11.63
C ALA A 648 -29.32 -8.24 -11.34
N VAL A 649 -30.24 -7.87 -10.45
CA VAL A 649 -31.45 -8.67 -10.17
C VAL A 649 -32.37 -8.73 -11.39
N SER A 650 -32.54 -7.62 -12.12
CA SER A 650 -33.39 -7.59 -13.32
C SER A 650 -32.88 -8.49 -14.44
N GLU A 651 -31.56 -8.61 -14.59
CA GLU A 651 -30.93 -9.55 -15.51
C GLU A 651 -31.12 -11.00 -15.05
N ALA A 652 -30.88 -11.29 -13.77
CA ALA A 652 -31.04 -12.62 -13.20
C ALA A 652 -32.48 -13.16 -13.31
N VAL A 653 -33.50 -12.31 -13.15
CA VAL A 653 -34.92 -12.71 -13.27
C VAL A 653 -35.29 -13.20 -14.67
N GLN A 654 -34.52 -12.85 -15.72
CA GLN A 654 -34.76 -13.37 -17.07
C GLN A 654 -34.62 -14.90 -17.15
N HIS A 655 -33.80 -15.51 -16.28
CA HIS A 655 -33.66 -16.97 -16.19
C HIS A 655 -34.92 -17.67 -15.66
N LEU A 656 -35.83 -16.94 -14.99
CA LEU A 656 -37.10 -17.48 -14.47
C LEU A 656 -38.22 -17.50 -15.53
N ALA A 657 -38.11 -16.67 -16.57
CA ALA A 657 -39.15 -16.52 -17.60
C ALA A 657 -39.55 -17.83 -18.32
N PRO A 658 -38.63 -18.76 -18.65
CA PRO A 658 -38.99 -20.05 -19.28
C PRO A 658 -39.89 -20.95 -18.41
N PHE A 659 -39.93 -20.72 -17.10
CA PHE A 659 -40.72 -21.50 -16.14
C PHE A 659 -42.04 -20.81 -15.77
N GLY A 660 -42.32 -19.65 -16.36
CA GLY A 660 -43.50 -18.85 -16.04
C GLY A 660 -43.47 -18.25 -14.63
N ALA A 661 -42.33 -18.32 -13.92
CA ALA A 661 -42.16 -17.72 -12.61
C ALA A 661 -41.74 -16.26 -12.75
N SER A 662 -42.31 -15.38 -11.92
CA SER A 662 -41.92 -13.96 -11.86
C SER A 662 -41.56 -13.54 -10.44
N LEU A 663 -40.57 -12.64 -10.34
CA LEU A 663 -40.22 -12.01 -9.08
C LEU A 663 -41.28 -10.97 -8.71
N VAL A 664 -41.91 -11.13 -7.55
CA VAL A 664 -42.92 -10.20 -7.02
C VAL A 664 -42.22 -9.02 -6.34
N GLU A 665 -41.31 -9.32 -5.42
CA GLU A 665 -40.55 -8.32 -4.68
C GLU A 665 -39.23 -8.94 -4.19
N TYR A 666 -38.23 -8.10 -3.93
CA TYR A 666 -36.98 -8.53 -3.31
C TYR A 666 -36.40 -7.48 -2.37
N THR A 667 -35.63 -7.96 -1.40
CA THR A 667 -34.75 -7.16 -0.55
C THR A 667 -33.41 -7.87 -0.39
N SER A 668 -32.43 -7.20 0.21
CA SER A 668 -31.08 -7.71 0.40
C SER A 668 -30.50 -7.35 1.74
N TYR A 669 -29.51 -8.10 2.19
CA TYR A 669 -28.59 -7.64 3.23
C TYR A 669 -27.21 -8.24 3.03
N ALA A 670 -26.22 -7.64 3.67
CA ALA A 670 -24.86 -8.15 3.74
C ALA A 670 -24.75 -9.07 4.97
N ASP A 671 -24.61 -10.36 4.75
CA ASP A 671 -24.40 -11.34 5.81
C ASP A 671 -22.92 -11.39 6.17
N ALA A 672 -22.59 -10.67 7.23
CA ALA A 672 -21.25 -10.65 7.81
C ALA A 672 -21.05 -11.73 8.88
N ALA A 673 -22.07 -12.54 9.19
CA ALA A 673 -21.96 -13.60 10.20
C ALA A 673 -21.30 -14.88 9.64
N THR A 674 -21.30 -15.05 8.32
CA THR A 674 -20.56 -16.09 7.60
C THR A 674 -19.16 -15.60 7.22
N ILE A 675 -18.18 -16.52 7.11
CA ILE A 675 -16.80 -16.18 6.75
C ILE A 675 -16.33 -17.04 5.57
N PRO A 676 -15.96 -16.43 4.42
CA PRO A 676 -16.12 -15.00 4.11
C PRO A 676 -17.59 -14.59 4.04
N GLY A 677 -17.91 -13.36 4.46
CA GLY A 677 -19.28 -12.83 4.43
C GLY A 677 -19.82 -12.76 3.00
N HIS A 678 -21.13 -12.79 2.83
CA HIS A 678 -21.74 -12.83 1.49
C HIS A 678 -23.02 -11.99 1.40
N TYR A 679 -23.42 -11.70 0.17
CA TYR A 679 -24.69 -11.01 -0.07
C TYR A 679 -25.84 -12.01 -0.01
N VAL A 680 -26.92 -11.65 0.69
CA VAL A 680 -28.15 -12.44 0.75
C VAL A 680 -29.28 -11.65 0.12
N LEU A 681 -29.99 -12.26 -0.83
CA LEU A 681 -31.18 -11.71 -1.46
C LEU A 681 -32.41 -12.52 -1.07
N PHE A 682 -33.44 -11.87 -0.55
CA PHE A 682 -34.74 -12.49 -0.30
C PHE A 682 -35.66 -12.27 -1.50
N TRP A 683 -36.13 -13.33 -2.12
CA TRP A 683 -36.99 -13.29 -3.31
C TRP A 683 -38.37 -13.87 -3.00
N GLU A 684 -39.43 -13.07 -3.18
CA GLU A 684 -40.80 -13.57 -3.20
C GLU A 684 -41.22 -13.80 -4.66
N LEU A 685 -41.60 -15.03 -4.99
CA LEU A 685 -41.90 -15.44 -6.36
C LEU A 685 -43.39 -15.73 -6.54
N ARG A 686 -43.89 -15.43 -7.73
CA ARG A 686 -45.21 -15.87 -8.19
C ARG A 686 -45.04 -16.96 -9.23
N THR A 687 -45.51 -18.15 -8.90
CA THR A 687 -45.55 -19.30 -9.82
C THR A 687 -46.99 -19.60 -10.23
N PRO A 688 -47.30 -19.83 -11.53
CA PRO A 688 -48.64 -20.19 -11.97
C PRO A 688 -49.09 -21.53 -11.37
N ALA A 689 -50.36 -21.63 -10.96
CA ALA A 689 -50.92 -22.87 -10.43
C ALA A 689 -50.85 -23.99 -11.49
N GLY A 690 -50.07 -25.05 -11.20
CA GLY A 690 -49.83 -26.17 -12.12
C GLY A 690 -48.62 -26.01 -13.05
N GLY A 691 -47.79 -24.98 -12.88
CA GLY A 691 -46.54 -24.78 -13.61
C GLY A 691 -45.43 -25.75 -13.20
N THR A 692 -44.44 -25.94 -14.10
CA THR A 692 -43.24 -26.73 -13.81
C THR A 692 -42.43 -26.04 -12.70
N PRO A 693 -42.05 -26.74 -11.61
CA PRO A 693 -41.23 -26.15 -10.56
C PRO A 693 -39.87 -25.71 -11.13
N VAL A 694 -39.42 -24.52 -10.72
CA VAL A 694 -38.10 -23.99 -11.12
C VAL A 694 -37.02 -24.90 -10.52
N PRO A 695 -36.14 -25.51 -11.33
CA PRO A 695 -35.05 -26.35 -10.83
C PRO A 695 -34.04 -25.53 -9.99
N ALA A 696 -33.41 -26.17 -9.01
CA ALA A 696 -32.37 -25.55 -8.18
C ALA A 696 -31.23 -24.94 -9.02
N SER A 697 -30.82 -25.61 -10.10
CA SER A 697 -29.78 -25.12 -11.01
C SER A 697 -30.11 -23.78 -11.65
N VAL A 698 -31.40 -23.45 -11.83
CA VAL A 698 -31.83 -22.16 -12.39
C VAL A 698 -31.66 -21.05 -11.35
N PHE A 699 -31.91 -21.33 -10.07
CA PHE A 699 -31.61 -20.38 -9.00
C PHE A 699 -30.12 -20.18 -8.79
N GLU A 700 -29.32 -21.24 -8.95
CA GLU A 700 -27.85 -21.15 -8.97
C GLU A 700 -27.35 -20.29 -10.14
N ASP A 701 -27.94 -20.46 -11.34
CA ASP A 701 -27.66 -19.60 -12.49
C ASP A 701 -28.09 -18.15 -12.23
N CYS A 702 -29.23 -17.93 -11.56
CA CYS A 702 -29.64 -16.59 -11.11
C CYS A 702 -28.63 -15.97 -10.14
N CYS A 703 -28.13 -16.73 -9.16
CA CYS A 703 -27.12 -16.26 -8.22
C CYS A 703 -25.86 -15.80 -8.97
N LEU A 704 -25.39 -16.61 -9.93
CA LEU A 704 -24.23 -16.27 -10.75
C LEU A 704 -24.48 -15.06 -11.65
N ALA A 705 -25.66 -14.95 -12.27
CA ALA A 705 -26.03 -13.81 -13.10
C ALA A 705 -26.03 -12.51 -12.29
N VAL A 706 -26.51 -12.55 -11.04
CA VAL A 706 -26.38 -11.40 -10.13
C VAL A 706 -24.90 -11.09 -9.89
N GLU A 707 -24.07 -12.07 -9.50
CA GLU A 707 -22.64 -11.85 -9.23
C GLU A 707 -21.86 -11.29 -10.44
N GLU A 708 -22.23 -11.69 -11.67
CA GLU A 708 -21.63 -11.17 -12.92
C GLU A 708 -22.07 -9.73 -13.22
N GLY A 709 -23.32 -9.38 -12.89
CA GLY A 709 -23.87 -8.02 -13.02
C GLY A 709 -23.32 -7.02 -11.99
N LEU A 710 -22.66 -7.50 -10.93
CA LEU A 710 -22.02 -6.66 -9.93
C LEU A 710 -20.63 -6.16 -10.36
N ASN A 711 -20.19 -5.09 -9.72
CA ASN A 711 -18.99 -4.34 -10.10
C ASN A 711 -17.72 -5.21 -9.97
N SER A 712 -16.68 -4.77 -10.67
CA SER A 712 -15.41 -5.51 -10.72
C SER A 712 -14.74 -5.71 -9.36
N VAL A 713 -15.09 -4.92 -8.34
CA VAL A 713 -14.55 -5.06 -6.99
C VAL A 713 -15.23 -6.21 -6.27
N TYR A 714 -16.56 -6.31 -6.34
CA TYR A 714 -17.29 -7.48 -5.85
C TYR A 714 -16.75 -8.76 -6.52
N ARG A 715 -16.61 -8.75 -7.85
CA ARG A 715 -16.08 -9.90 -8.59
C ARG A 715 -14.62 -10.23 -8.26
N GLN A 716 -13.80 -9.22 -7.97
CA GLN A 716 -12.43 -9.39 -7.48
C GLN A 716 -12.42 -10.12 -6.14
N CYS A 717 -13.17 -9.57 -5.18
CA CYS A 717 -13.28 -10.08 -3.83
C CYS A 717 -13.78 -11.53 -3.83
N ARG A 718 -14.70 -11.87 -4.75
CA ARG A 718 -15.25 -13.22 -4.89
C ARG A 718 -14.37 -14.21 -5.66
N ALA A 719 -13.64 -13.78 -6.69
CA ALA A 719 -12.90 -14.67 -7.60
C ALA A 719 -11.40 -14.79 -7.30
N ALA A 720 -10.78 -13.74 -6.76
CA ALA A 720 -9.34 -13.68 -6.55
C ALA A 720 -8.95 -13.51 -5.09
N ASP A 721 -9.50 -12.50 -4.42
CA ASP A 721 -9.11 -12.18 -3.04
C ASP A 721 -9.75 -13.17 -2.05
N ARG A 722 -10.84 -13.84 -2.47
CA ARG A 722 -11.65 -14.78 -1.67
C ARG A 722 -12.17 -14.18 -0.36
N SER A 723 -12.37 -12.86 -0.32
CA SER A 723 -12.89 -12.09 0.82
C SER A 723 -14.42 -11.97 0.84
N ILE A 724 -15.12 -12.34 -0.23
CA ILE A 724 -16.59 -12.43 -0.29
C ILE A 724 -17.00 -13.87 -0.62
N GLY A 725 -17.93 -14.42 0.17
CA GLY A 725 -18.53 -15.74 -0.04
C GLY A 725 -19.53 -15.77 -1.20
N PRO A 726 -19.99 -16.96 -1.64
CA PRO A 726 -20.96 -17.07 -2.72
C PRO A 726 -22.26 -16.33 -2.39
N LEU A 727 -22.75 -15.50 -3.32
CA LEU A 727 -24.06 -14.87 -3.18
C LEU A 727 -25.15 -15.91 -2.94
N GLU A 728 -26.06 -15.60 -2.01
CA GLU A 728 -27.17 -16.45 -1.62
C GLU A 728 -28.51 -15.82 -2.04
N ILE A 729 -29.38 -16.61 -2.68
CA ILE A 729 -30.79 -16.27 -2.88
C ILE A 729 -31.64 -17.14 -1.96
N ARG A 730 -32.39 -16.50 -1.06
CA ARG A 730 -33.39 -17.12 -0.18
C ARG A 730 -34.80 -16.87 -0.74
N VAL A 731 -35.47 -17.92 -1.19
CA VAL A 731 -36.86 -17.83 -1.67
C VAL A 731 -37.80 -17.86 -0.48
N VAL A 732 -38.64 -16.82 -0.34
CA VAL A 732 -39.59 -16.69 0.76
C VAL A 732 -41.02 -17.04 0.33
N ALA A 733 -41.84 -17.46 1.29
CA ALA A 733 -43.24 -17.80 1.04
C ALA A 733 -44.06 -16.59 0.51
N GLU A 734 -45.08 -16.84 -0.30
CA GLU A 734 -46.01 -15.79 -0.78
C GLU A 734 -46.69 -15.05 0.39
N GLY A 735 -46.76 -13.72 0.30
CA GLY A 735 -47.26 -12.82 1.35
C GLY A 735 -46.24 -12.51 2.45
N THR A 736 -44.94 -12.76 2.21
CA THR A 736 -43.87 -12.40 3.15
C THR A 736 -43.62 -10.90 3.14
N PHE A 737 -43.58 -10.26 1.97
CA PHE A 737 -43.43 -8.81 1.87
C PHE A 737 -44.67 -8.04 2.34
N ASP A 738 -45.86 -8.64 2.30
CA ASP A 738 -47.06 -8.09 2.95
C ASP A 738 -46.90 -8.01 4.47
N LYS A 739 -46.32 -9.04 5.08
CA LYS A 739 -46.02 -9.04 6.53
C LYS A 739 -44.89 -8.10 6.90
N LEU A 740 -43.91 -7.94 6.01
CA LEU A 740 -42.88 -6.92 6.17
C LEU A 740 -43.49 -5.50 6.13
N MET A 741 -44.46 -5.28 5.24
CA MET A 741 -45.24 -4.04 5.19
C MET A 741 -46.03 -3.82 6.49
N ASP A 742 -46.78 -4.82 6.97
CA ASP A 742 -47.52 -4.74 8.25
C ASP A 742 -46.59 -4.40 9.43
N TYR A 743 -45.42 -5.04 9.47
CA TYR A 743 -44.39 -4.76 10.47
C TYR A 743 -43.89 -3.30 10.39
N ALA A 744 -43.62 -2.79 9.18
CA ALA A 744 -43.22 -1.40 8.98
C ALA A 744 -44.32 -0.40 9.37
N LEU A 745 -45.58 -0.70 9.07
CA LEU A 745 -46.74 0.12 9.48
C LEU A 745 -46.86 0.18 11.01
N SER A 746 -46.65 -0.94 11.70
CA SER A 746 -46.66 -1.00 13.18
C SER A 746 -45.57 -0.14 13.83
N ARG A 747 -44.51 0.19 13.08
CA ARG A 747 -43.36 1.02 13.49
C ARG A 747 -43.48 2.47 13.02
N GLY A 748 -44.63 2.86 12.47
CA GLY A 748 -44.94 4.25 12.11
C GLY A 748 -44.75 4.61 10.64
N ALA A 749 -44.56 3.64 9.74
CA ALA A 749 -44.55 3.90 8.29
C ALA A 749 -45.97 4.25 7.78
N SER A 750 -46.05 5.15 6.79
CA SER A 750 -47.33 5.49 6.14
C SER A 750 -47.65 4.51 5.01
N ILE A 751 -48.87 3.97 5.01
CA ILE A 751 -49.34 3.00 4.01
C ILE A 751 -49.28 3.53 2.57
N ASN A 752 -49.48 4.84 2.38
CA ASN A 752 -49.47 5.46 1.04
C ASN A 752 -48.05 5.77 0.53
N GLN A 753 -47.01 5.58 1.34
CA GLN A 753 -45.61 5.87 1.00
C GLN A 753 -44.69 4.66 1.16
N TYR A 754 -45.22 3.50 1.56
CA TYR A 754 -44.42 2.32 1.78
C TYR A 754 -43.93 1.74 0.45
N LYS A 755 -42.62 1.50 0.39
CA LYS A 755 -41.95 0.65 -0.61
C LYS A 755 -41.08 -0.33 0.14
N ALA A 756 -41.03 -1.59 -0.31
CA ALA A 756 -40.12 -2.56 0.27
C ALA A 756 -38.68 -2.03 0.16
N PRO A 757 -37.93 -1.94 1.28
CA PRO A 757 -36.55 -1.48 1.25
C PRO A 757 -35.71 -2.45 0.42
N ARG A 758 -34.85 -1.94 -0.47
CA ARG A 758 -33.95 -2.79 -1.28
C ARG A 758 -32.79 -3.38 -0.48
N CYS A 759 -32.43 -2.76 0.63
CA CYS A 759 -31.48 -3.27 1.60
C CYS A 759 -32.03 -3.12 3.02
N VAL A 760 -31.91 -4.17 3.83
CA VAL A 760 -32.28 -4.23 5.23
C VAL A 760 -31.04 -4.53 6.08
N ARG A 761 -31.07 -4.12 7.36
CA ARG A 761 -29.98 -4.41 8.29
C ARG A 761 -30.31 -5.66 9.11
N PRO A 762 -29.28 -6.42 9.55
CA PRO A 762 -29.46 -7.52 10.49
C PRO A 762 -30.27 -7.09 11.72
N GLY A 763 -31.16 -7.97 12.19
CA GLY A 763 -32.08 -7.72 13.30
C GLY A 763 -33.53 -8.13 12.96
N PRO A 764 -34.54 -7.55 13.63
CA PRO A 764 -35.92 -8.07 13.61
C PRO A 764 -36.58 -8.20 12.23
N VAL A 765 -36.11 -7.41 11.25
CA VAL A 765 -36.59 -7.49 9.86
C VAL A 765 -36.02 -8.70 9.14
N VAL A 766 -34.73 -9.01 9.34
CA VAL A 766 -34.10 -10.20 8.77
C VAL A 766 -34.66 -11.46 9.45
N ASP A 767 -34.86 -11.43 10.77
CA ASP A 767 -35.50 -12.55 11.51
C ASP A 767 -36.88 -12.90 10.94
N LEU A 768 -37.70 -11.87 10.65
CA LEU A 768 -39.02 -12.05 10.04
C LEU A 768 -38.96 -12.67 8.63
N LEU A 769 -37.94 -12.33 7.86
CA LEU A 769 -37.71 -12.85 6.51
C LEU A 769 -37.20 -14.29 6.57
N ASP A 770 -36.25 -14.58 7.45
CA ASP A 770 -35.65 -15.89 7.66
C ASP A 770 -36.66 -16.94 8.14
N ASP A 771 -37.59 -16.55 9.02
CA ASP A 771 -38.72 -17.39 9.47
C ASP A 771 -39.64 -17.85 8.32
N ARG A 772 -39.52 -17.23 7.14
CA ARG A 772 -40.39 -17.45 5.98
C ARG A 772 -39.65 -17.98 4.76
N VAL A 773 -38.37 -18.32 4.90
CA VAL A 773 -37.57 -18.92 3.83
C VAL A 773 -38.05 -20.34 3.58
N GLN A 774 -38.32 -20.65 2.31
CA GLN A 774 -38.72 -21.98 1.84
C GLN A 774 -37.52 -22.76 1.26
N ALA A 775 -36.56 -22.06 0.66
CA ALA A 775 -35.36 -22.65 0.09
C ALA A 775 -34.25 -21.60 -0.06
N ASN A 776 -33.00 -22.06 -0.05
CA ASN A 776 -31.81 -21.24 -0.26
C ASN A 776 -30.93 -21.84 -1.36
N TYR A 777 -30.29 -20.96 -2.12
CA TYR A 777 -29.43 -21.31 -3.25
C TYR A 777 -28.19 -20.43 -3.24
N PHE A 778 -27.04 -20.99 -3.57
CA PHE A 778 -25.77 -20.29 -3.61
C PHE A 778 -25.22 -20.24 -5.02
N SER A 779 -24.45 -19.19 -5.35
CA SER A 779 -23.72 -19.13 -6.60
C SER A 779 -22.77 -20.35 -6.76
N PRO A 780 -22.89 -21.14 -7.85
CA PRO A 780 -22.20 -22.42 -7.99
C PRO A 780 -20.71 -22.27 -8.34
N LYS A 781 -20.28 -21.08 -8.78
CA LYS A 781 -18.89 -20.78 -9.16
C LYS A 781 -18.60 -19.28 -9.03
N CYS A 782 -17.32 -18.90 -9.07
CA CYS A 782 -16.94 -17.49 -9.06
C CYS A 782 -17.43 -16.77 -10.33
N PRO A 783 -17.80 -15.47 -10.24
CA PRO A 783 -17.99 -14.63 -11.42
C PRO A 783 -16.64 -14.39 -12.12
N LYS A 784 -16.69 -14.01 -13.40
CA LYS A 784 -15.48 -13.76 -14.18
C LYS A 784 -14.77 -12.51 -13.70
N TRP A 785 -13.47 -12.67 -13.42
CA TRP A 785 -12.58 -11.58 -13.03
C TRP A 785 -11.15 -11.77 -13.57
N SER A 786 -10.44 -10.67 -13.83
CA SER A 786 -9.03 -10.68 -14.25
C SER A 786 -8.23 -9.56 -13.57
N PRO A 787 -6.94 -9.77 -13.20
CA PRO A 787 -6.14 -8.77 -12.49
C PRO A 787 -5.95 -7.47 -13.30
N GLY A 788 -6.29 -6.34 -12.68
CA GLY A 788 -6.14 -4.99 -13.23
C GLY A 788 -6.55 -3.93 -12.20
N ASN A 789 -5.95 -2.74 -12.25
CA ASN A 789 -6.29 -1.58 -11.41
C ASN A 789 -7.80 -1.26 -11.52
N LYS A 790 -8.49 -0.79 -10.47
CA LYS A 790 -9.96 -0.52 -10.48
C LYS A 790 -10.43 0.34 -11.66
N GLN A 791 -9.57 1.19 -12.21
CA GLN A 791 -9.87 2.04 -13.37
C GLN A 791 -9.83 1.32 -14.72
N TRP A 792 -9.19 0.16 -14.79
CA TRP A 792 -8.87 -0.55 -16.02
C TRP A 792 -9.89 -1.62 -16.40
N ASN A 793 -10.62 -2.11 -15.39
CA ASN A 793 -11.69 -3.07 -15.59
C ASN A 793 -12.97 -2.43 -16.16
N LYS A 794 -13.06 -1.08 -16.21
CA LYS A 794 -14.18 -0.37 -16.88
C LYS A 794 -14.01 -0.22 -18.40
N SER A 795 -12.81 -0.37 -18.95
CA SER A 795 -12.53 -0.10 -20.38
C SER A 795 -12.74 -1.29 -21.31
N LYS A 796 -12.93 -2.51 -20.77
CA LYS A 796 -13.17 -3.70 -21.61
C LYS A 796 -14.58 -3.76 -22.22
N ASP A 797 -15.56 -3.07 -21.66
CA ASP A 797 -16.95 -3.10 -22.14
C ASP A 797 -17.20 -2.16 -23.35
N LEU A 798 -16.21 -1.38 -23.77
CA LEU A 798 -16.34 -0.43 -24.90
C LEU A 798 -15.70 -0.91 -26.22
N VAL A 799 -15.06 -2.09 -26.25
CA VAL A 799 -14.34 -2.57 -27.45
C VAL A 799 -15.01 -3.78 -28.12
N SER A 800 -16.11 -4.32 -27.58
CA SER A 800 -16.78 -5.49 -28.17
C SER A 800 -17.99 -5.19 -29.06
N ASN A 801 -18.35 -3.92 -29.32
CA ASN A 801 -19.41 -3.57 -30.26
C ASN A 801 -18.90 -2.58 -31.31
N GLY A 802 -18.51 -3.08 -32.48
CA GLY A 802 -18.06 -2.29 -33.61
C GLY A 802 -17.57 -3.12 -34.80
N ASP A 803 -18.51 -3.89 -35.37
CA ASP A 803 -18.66 -4.35 -36.76
C ASP A 803 -17.51 -5.00 -37.57
N VAL A 804 -17.85 -6.20 -38.08
CA VAL A 804 -17.54 -6.86 -39.37
C VAL A 804 -16.17 -6.68 -40.02
#